data_AF-A0A957N1D7-F1
#
_entry.id   AF-A0A957N1D7-F1
#
_cell.length_a   1.000
_cell.length_b   1.000
_cell.length_c   1.000
_cell.angle_alpha   90.00
_cell.angle_beta   90.00
_cell.angle_gamma   90.00
#
_symmetry.space_group_name_H-M   'P 1'
#
loop_
_entity.id
_entity.type
_entity.pdbx_description
1 polymer ?
#
loop_
_entity_poly.entity_id
_entity_poly.type
_entity_poly.pdbx_seq_one_letter_code
_entity_poly.pdbx_strand_id
1 'polypeptide(L)'
;MRDRLIQFIVPALAILLALPAARANAAPNPQDATPAVTLTPLGTYDSGFFDAEAAEIVTYDPATQRAFVVNGGAKTIDILDISDPAAPALVGQIDVTQYGGGANSVDFRDGVLVAAVEAAEKTDNGSILFLDSDGALIAQVEAGPLPDMITFTPDGRHALVANEGEPSDDYAVDPEGSITIVDISGSVADVTQDDVVTVDFSAFNDADLAPSIRIFGPNATVAQDLEPEYIAVAPDSSTAFVTLQENNAVAVVDLAAGEVTTLLPLGFKNFNAPVAGLTTTEFSERPVLGTTAAGQEILLGGFSGLFFEGVDEATGDLKFITHADRGPNAEPVDLDCDGVDERPFPLPDFQAELVRFTYSPSTGALTITERIGLTRGDGMPITGLPNLAGDAGMAFADELPIDLFGNPLDLDPYGADMEGVVVADDGTFWMVDEYRPAIYHFDTAGVLIDRFVPEGSNNAEEGIDVGTEALPEVLAQRRANRGFEAVALHDGILYAFVQSPLDNPDTANDANSKASTLTRIIAFDTAAGATVGQYLYQLDGGALDKIGDAVALPDGDMLVIERDSAVGPGAQKLIYKVSLAGATNLQERDDLPVGPDGGLERQSALGLARAGIVPAAKSLYVDLGALGYTQGDKPEGLALVGEDTLAVINDNDFGLVGTFDPATGLLDENPAPVPVVFGLIDLRSNGLDASDRDGAINIRHWPVLGMYMPDAIAAYEVDGALYLITANEGDARDYEGYSEETRVKDLVLDLAAYPNAVELQDDANLGRLRTSTAMGDADGDGLVEQIYSFGARSFTIWDAQGNVVWDSGDELEQIVAAAFPDDFNANGENDTFDERSDDKGPEPEAVTLAVLDGRTYAFIGLERIGGVMIYDVTDPRAPQFIDYVNPRDFTVASEAAGDSAPEGLKFIPADESPTGGPLLIVANEFSGTTTVFSVDVATE
;
A
#
# COMPACT_ATOMS: atom_id res chain seq x y z
N MET A 1 15.65 54.30 -68.35
CA MET A 1 16.78 53.37 -68.12
C MET A 1 16.31 52.44 -67.00
N ARG A 2 15.62 51.35 -67.33
CA ARG A 2 16.17 49.97 -67.41
C ARG A 2 17.15 49.70 -66.27
N ASP A 3 16.89 48.86 -65.27
CA ASP A 3 15.82 47.91 -64.99
C ASP A 3 15.79 47.67 -63.46
N ARG A 4 14.67 47.10 -62.99
CA ARG A 4 14.39 46.46 -61.69
C ARG A 4 13.75 47.33 -60.60
N LEU A 5 12.41 47.34 -60.66
CA LEU A 5 11.53 47.35 -59.51
C LEU A 5 10.45 46.29 -59.78
N ILE A 6 10.08 45.51 -58.76
CA ILE A 6 8.71 45.12 -58.38
C ILE A 6 8.78 43.84 -57.52
N GLN A 7 8.29 44.01 -56.29
CA GLN A 7 7.98 43.01 -55.28
C GLN A 7 7.07 41.89 -55.80
N PHE A 8 7.31 40.67 -55.30
CA PHE A 8 6.27 39.70 -54.97
C PHE A 8 6.60 39.06 -53.61
N ILE A 9 5.54 38.83 -52.85
CA ILE A 9 5.46 38.31 -51.48
C ILE A 9 5.72 36.80 -51.46
N VAL A 10 6.56 36.33 -50.51
CA VAL A 10 6.60 34.94 -50.01
C VAL A 10 6.92 35.01 -48.50
N PRO A 11 6.19 34.29 -47.62
CA PRO A 11 6.45 34.30 -46.19
C PRO A 11 7.74 33.54 -45.86
N ALA A 12 8.47 34.03 -44.85
CA ALA A 12 9.63 33.33 -44.32
C ALA A 12 9.16 32.03 -43.65
N LEU A 13 9.49 30.91 -44.27
CA LEU A 13 9.44 29.58 -43.69
C LEU A 13 10.47 29.56 -42.54
N ALA A 14 9.99 29.60 -41.30
CA ALA A 14 10.82 29.28 -40.13
C ALA A 14 11.18 27.80 -40.23
N ILE A 15 12.42 27.52 -40.62
CA ILE A 15 13.01 26.19 -40.46
C ILE A 15 13.22 26.02 -38.95
N LEU A 16 12.25 25.35 -38.31
CA LEU A 16 12.44 24.76 -37.00
C LEU A 16 13.49 23.66 -37.18
N LEU A 17 14.73 23.94 -36.77
CA LEU A 17 15.73 22.91 -36.55
C LEU A 17 15.18 22.03 -35.42
N ALA A 18 14.54 20.93 -35.77
CA ALA A 18 14.31 19.82 -34.86
C ALA A 18 15.69 19.35 -34.41
N LEU A 19 16.12 19.80 -33.24
CA LEU A 19 17.11 19.09 -32.45
C LEU A 19 16.51 17.70 -32.19
N PRO A 20 17.24 16.61 -32.44
CA PRO A 20 16.76 15.30 -32.02
C PRO A 20 16.57 15.40 -30.51
N ALA A 21 15.35 15.11 -30.04
CA ALA A 21 15.13 14.82 -28.64
C ALA A 21 16.24 13.83 -28.24
N ALA A 22 17.05 14.21 -27.26
CA ALA A 22 17.89 13.24 -26.59
C ALA A 22 16.91 12.20 -26.06
N ARG A 23 16.87 11.03 -26.70
CA ARG A 23 16.25 9.86 -26.09
C ARG A 23 16.94 9.76 -24.74
N ALA A 24 16.16 9.87 -23.66
CA ALA A 24 16.59 9.37 -22.37
C ALA A 24 17.22 8.00 -22.65
N ASN A 25 18.43 7.77 -22.14
CA ASN A 25 18.97 6.43 -22.17
C ASN A 25 17.91 5.58 -21.47
N ALA A 26 17.23 4.71 -22.23
CA ALA A 26 16.42 3.66 -21.63
C ALA A 26 17.32 2.97 -20.61
N ALA A 27 16.79 2.75 -19.41
CA ALA A 27 17.42 1.82 -18.48
C ALA A 27 17.73 0.52 -19.25
N PRO A 28 18.89 -0.12 -19.03
CA PRO A 28 19.17 -1.41 -19.65
C PRO A 28 17.98 -2.33 -19.39
N ASN A 29 17.48 -2.98 -20.45
CA ASN A 29 16.41 -3.97 -20.33
C ASN A 29 16.90 -5.04 -19.33
N PRO A 30 16.15 -5.39 -18.27
CA PRO A 30 16.55 -6.43 -17.31
C PRO A 30 17.01 -7.74 -17.97
N GLN A 31 16.54 -7.99 -19.19
CA GLN A 31 16.92 -9.12 -20.06
C GLN A 31 18.39 -9.13 -20.55
N ASP A 32 19.19 -8.07 -20.35
CA ASP A 32 20.60 -8.05 -20.77
C ASP A 32 21.56 -8.76 -19.77
N ALA A 33 21.10 -9.06 -18.56
CA ALA A 33 21.81 -9.91 -17.60
C ALA A 33 21.31 -11.36 -17.70
N THR A 34 22.20 -12.35 -17.49
CA THR A 34 21.74 -13.74 -17.35
C THR A 34 20.95 -13.85 -16.04
N PRO A 35 19.67 -14.24 -16.08
CA PRO A 35 18.84 -14.28 -14.88
C PRO A 35 19.36 -15.35 -13.91
N ALA A 36 19.10 -15.16 -12.61
CA ALA A 36 19.58 -16.06 -11.56
C ALA A 36 18.96 -17.47 -11.68
N VAL A 37 17.74 -17.56 -12.21
CA VAL A 37 17.02 -18.79 -12.52
C VAL A 37 16.47 -18.68 -13.95
N THR A 38 16.55 -19.76 -14.71
CA THR A 38 15.93 -19.87 -16.05
C THR A 38 15.02 -21.09 -16.13
N LEU A 39 13.86 -20.94 -16.77
CA LEU A 39 13.01 -22.05 -17.18
C LEU A 39 13.26 -22.42 -18.63
N THR A 40 13.52 -23.71 -18.91
CA THR A 40 13.65 -24.21 -20.29
C THR A 40 12.67 -25.36 -20.52
N PRO A 41 11.76 -25.27 -21.52
CA PRO A 41 10.84 -26.36 -21.82
C PRO A 41 11.63 -27.59 -22.29
N LEU A 42 11.35 -28.74 -21.68
CA LEU A 42 11.97 -30.03 -22.03
C LEU A 42 11.06 -30.83 -22.96
N GLY A 43 9.78 -30.94 -22.61
CA GLY A 43 8.81 -31.70 -23.36
C GLY A 43 7.38 -31.42 -22.90
N THR A 44 6.43 -31.67 -23.79
CA THR A 44 5.01 -31.36 -23.61
C THR A 44 4.18 -32.59 -23.98
N TYR A 45 3.19 -32.89 -23.15
CA TYR A 45 2.08 -33.78 -23.48
C TYR A 45 0.87 -32.97 -23.91
N ASP A 46 0.18 -33.42 -24.96
CA ASP A 46 -1.04 -32.81 -25.49
C ASP A 46 -2.18 -33.82 -25.34
N SER A 47 -3.21 -33.44 -24.60
CA SER A 47 -4.39 -34.27 -24.33
C SER A 47 -5.32 -34.41 -25.53
N GLY A 48 -5.22 -33.51 -26.50
CA GLY A 48 -6.10 -33.39 -27.67
C GLY A 48 -7.42 -32.65 -27.41
N PHE A 49 -7.57 -32.04 -26.24
CA PHE A 49 -8.68 -31.17 -25.87
C PHE A 49 -8.18 -29.72 -25.82
N PHE A 50 -8.71 -28.86 -26.69
CA PHE A 50 -8.40 -27.43 -26.75
C PHE A 50 -9.69 -26.66 -26.47
N ASP A 51 -9.62 -25.53 -25.76
CA ASP A 51 -10.79 -24.73 -25.36
C ASP A 51 -11.83 -25.57 -24.60
N ALA A 52 -11.30 -26.48 -23.78
CA ALA A 52 -12.05 -27.28 -22.82
C ALA A 52 -11.17 -27.30 -21.59
N GLU A 53 -11.77 -27.14 -20.41
CA GLU A 53 -11.22 -27.32 -19.05
C GLU A 53 -10.39 -28.61 -18.94
N ALA A 54 -9.22 -28.64 -19.57
CA ALA A 54 -8.52 -29.87 -19.91
C ALA A 54 -7.45 -30.08 -18.86
N ALA A 55 -6.24 -29.55 -19.02
CA ALA A 55 -5.17 -29.80 -18.05
C ALA A 55 -5.17 -28.75 -16.94
N GLU A 56 -5.75 -29.07 -15.79
CA GLU A 56 -5.92 -28.15 -14.64
C GLU A 56 -4.85 -28.40 -13.56
N ILE A 57 -5.15 -29.24 -12.57
CA ILE A 57 -4.27 -29.49 -11.43
C ILE A 57 -3.30 -30.64 -11.69
N VAL A 58 -2.03 -30.45 -11.33
CA VAL A 58 -0.97 -31.44 -11.49
C VAL A 58 -0.21 -31.76 -10.20
N THR A 59 0.05 -33.05 -9.97
CA THR A 59 0.94 -33.53 -8.90
C THR A 59 1.89 -34.62 -9.40
N TYR A 60 2.82 -35.09 -8.56
CA TYR A 60 3.93 -35.96 -8.98
C TYR A 60 4.30 -37.04 -7.96
N ASP A 61 4.55 -38.26 -8.45
CA ASP A 61 5.12 -39.38 -7.70
C ASP A 61 6.62 -39.56 -8.02
N PRO A 62 7.53 -39.23 -7.09
CA PRO A 62 8.97 -39.35 -7.30
C PRO A 62 9.47 -40.79 -7.38
N ALA A 63 8.74 -41.76 -6.81
CA ALA A 63 9.15 -43.16 -6.81
C ALA A 63 8.90 -43.83 -8.16
N THR A 64 7.80 -43.46 -8.83
CA THR A 64 7.43 -44.00 -10.15
C THR A 64 7.75 -43.06 -11.31
N GLN A 65 8.14 -41.80 -11.01
CA GLN A 65 8.41 -40.73 -11.97
C GLN A 65 7.18 -40.46 -12.86
N ARG A 66 6.01 -40.41 -12.23
CA ARG A 66 4.73 -40.16 -12.90
C ARG A 66 4.10 -38.87 -12.42
N ALA A 67 3.60 -38.07 -13.35
CA ALA A 67 2.71 -36.95 -13.04
C ALA A 67 1.24 -37.40 -13.13
N PHE A 68 0.40 -36.84 -12.28
CA PHE A 68 -1.05 -37.03 -12.30
C PHE A 68 -1.68 -35.67 -12.59
N VAL A 69 -2.47 -35.60 -13.67
CA VAL A 69 -3.05 -34.35 -14.17
C VAL A 69 -4.55 -34.51 -14.22
N VAL A 70 -5.30 -33.60 -13.60
CA VAL A 70 -6.75 -33.52 -13.77
C VAL A 70 -7.04 -33.16 -15.22
N ASN A 71 -7.92 -33.94 -15.84
CA ASN A 71 -8.43 -33.72 -17.20
C ASN A 71 -9.94 -33.49 -17.14
N GLY A 72 -10.39 -32.25 -16.89
CA GLY A 72 -11.80 -31.90 -16.71
C GLY A 72 -12.65 -32.24 -17.94
N GLY A 73 -12.16 -31.89 -19.14
CA GLY A 73 -12.82 -32.13 -20.43
C GLY A 73 -13.02 -33.62 -20.73
N ALA A 74 -12.10 -34.48 -20.31
CA ALA A 74 -12.22 -35.93 -20.40
C ALA A 74 -12.91 -36.57 -19.18
N LYS A 75 -13.05 -35.84 -18.06
CA LYS A 75 -13.45 -36.33 -16.74
C LYS A 75 -12.56 -37.49 -16.29
N THR A 76 -11.24 -37.32 -16.42
CA THR A 76 -10.24 -38.31 -16.00
C THR A 76 -9.11 -37.67 -15.20
N ILE A 77 -8.34 -38.49 -14.49
CA ILE A 77 -7.00 -38.11 -14.04
C ILE A 77 -6.00 -38.84 -14.95
N ASP A 78 -5.26 -38.08 -15.75
CA ASP A 78 -4.24 -38.59 -16.66
C ASP A 78 -2.97 -38.95 -15.89
N ILE A 79 -2.42 -40.14 -16.15
CA ILE A 79 -1.16 -40.62 -15.56
C ILE A 79 -0.08 -40.53 -16.64
N LEU A 80 0.84 -39.58 -16.48
CA LEU A 80 1.92 -39.31 -17.42
C LEU A 80 3.23 -39.87 -16.88
N ASP A 81 3.92 -40.73 -17.63
CA ASP A 81 5.30 -41.12 -17.36
C ASP A 81 6.23 -39.97 -17.80
N ILE A 82 6.98 -39.42 -16.84
CA ILE A 82 7.94 -38.34 -17.06
C ILE A 82 9.37 -38.77 -16.73
N SER A 83 9.65 -40.08 -16.68
CA SER A 83 11.02 -40.60 -16.49
C SER A 83 12.00 -40.13 -17.58
N ASP A 84 11.47 -39.77 -18.75
CA ASP A 84 12.13 -38.93 -19.76
C ASP A 84 11.34 -37.61 -19.91
N PRO A 85 11.71 -36.54 -19.19
CA PRO A 85 10.98 -35.25 -19.23
C PRO A 85 10.94 -34.59 -20.61
N ALA A 86 11.80 -35.00 -21.55
CA ALA A 86 11.75 -34.49 -22.92
C ALA A 86 10.66 -35.15 -23.78
N ALA A 87 10.02 -36.21 -23.28
CA ALA A 87 8.92 -36.91 -23.94
C ALA A 87 7.91 -37.46 -22.92
N PRO A 88 7.17 -36.59 -22.18
CA PRO A 88 6.08 -37.02 -21.31
C PRO A 88 5.08 -37.90 -22.08
N ALA A 89 4.67 -39.01 -21.49
CA ALA A 89 3.83 -39.99 -22.18
C ALA A 89 2.67 -40.48 -21.31
N LEU A 90 1.44 -40.44 -21.85
CA LEU A 90 0.28 -41.04 -21.20
C LEU A 90 0.45 -42.56 -21.05
N VAL A 91 0.42 -43.05 -19.80
CA VAL A 91 0.55 -44.47 -19.46
C VAL A 91 -0.69 -45.06 -18.79
N GLY A 92 -1.60 -44.21 -18.31
CA GLY A 92 -2.86 -44.61 -17.69
C GLY A 92 -3.81 -43.43 -17.57
N GLN A 93 -5.08 -43.74 -17.30
CA GLN A 93 -6.12 -42.76 -17.01
C GLN A 93 -7.05 -43.34 -15.95
N ILE A 94 -7.46 -42.51 -15.00
CA ILE A 94 -8.44 -42.85 -13.97
C ILE A 94 -9.76 -42.22 -14.38
N ASP A 95 -10.74 -43.04 -14.71
CA ASP A 95 -12.11 -42.59 -15.02
C ASP A 95 -12.84 -42.24 -13.72
N VAL A 96 -13.08 -40.93 -13.50
CA VAL A 96 -13.71 -40.43 -12.28
C VAL A 96 -15.24 -40.35 -12.36
N THR A 97 -15.83 -40.58 -13.53
CA THR A 97 -17.30 -40.55 -13.73
C THR A 97 -18.05 -41.63 -12.96
N GLN A 98 -17.34 -42.64 -12.46
CA GLN A 98 -17.91 -43.66 -11.58
C GLN A 98 -18.02 -43.19 -10.11
N TYR A 99 -17.36 -42.10 -9.76
CA TYR A 99 -17.29 -41.54 -8.41
C TYR A 99 -18.04 -40.20 -8.29
N GLY A 100 -18.20 -39.44 -9.38
CA GLY A 100 -18.86 -38.13 -9.36
C GLY A 100 -18.99 -37.46 -10.73
N GLY A 101 -19.11 -36.12 -10.72
CA GLY A 101 -19.26 -35.25 -11.89
C GLY A 101 -17.93 -34.99 -12.63
N GLY A 102 -16.84 -34.88 -11.89
CA GLY A 102 -15.49 -34.53 -12.35
C GLY A 102 -14.53 -34.57 -11.16
N ALA A 103 -13.23 -34.51 -11.42
CA ALA A 103 -12.25 -34.26 -10.37
C ALA A 103 -11.78 -32.83 -10.57
N ASN A 104 -11.65 -32.05 -9.49
CA ASN A 104 -11.18 -30.67 -9.56
C ASN A 104 -9.71 -30.60 -9.18
N SER A 105 -9.29 -31.38 -8.18
CA SER A 105 -7.92 -31.31 -7.68
C SER A 105 -7.35 -32.67 -7.28
N VAL A 106 -6.02 -32.76 -7.32
CA VAL A 106 -5.23 -33.92 -6.92
C VAL A 106 -3.99 -33.53 -6.15
N ASP A 107 -3.60 -34.35 -5.17
CA ASP A 107 -2.29 -34.27 -4.54
C ASP A 107 -1.70 -35.66 -4.29
N PHE A 108 -0.37 -35.76 -4.13
CA PHE A 108 0.34 -37.02 -3.99
C PHE A 108 1.32 -36.99 -2.83
N ARG A 109 1.26 -38.03 -2.00
CA ARG A 109 2.23 -38.23 -0.92
C ARG A 109 2.41 -39.70 -0.57
N ASP A 110 3.67 -40.10 -0.37
CA ASP A 110 4.03 -41.40 0.22
C ASP A 110 3.35 -42.64 -0.43
N GLY A 111 3.14 -42.61 -1.75
CA GLY A 111 2.51 -43.71 -2.51
C GLY A 111 0.99 -43.64 -2.59
N VAL A 112 0.39 -42.55 -2.12
CA VAL A 112 -1.06 -42.30 -2.14
C VAL A 112 -1.33 -41.06 -2.98
N LEU A 113 -2.11 -41.24 -4.04
CA LEU A 113 -2.76 -40.17 -4.78
C LEU A 113 -4.10 -39.88 -4.10
N VAL A 114 -4.40 -38.62 -3.83
CA VAL A 114 -5.71 -38.19 -3.35
C VAL A 114 -6.37 -37.29 -4.39
N ALA A 115 -7.69 -37.40 -4.55
CA ALA A 115 -8.46 -36.59 -5.50
C ALA A 115 -9.74 -36.06 -4.86
N ALA A 116 -10.01 -34.77 -5.08
CA ALA A 116 -11.30 -34.13 -4.81
C ALA A 116 -12.21 -34.30 -6.02
N VAL A 117 -13.41 -34.85 -5.81
CA VAL A 117 -14.34 -35.23 -6.88
C VAL A 117 -15.72 -34.67 -6.59
N GLU A 118 -16.21 -33.77 -7.42
CA GLU A 118 -17.53 -33.18 -7.33
C GLU A 118 -18.66 -34.20 -7.53
N ALA A 119 -19.84 -33.91 -6.98
CA ALA A 119 -21.03 -34.69 -7.27
C ALA A 119 -21.52 -34.42 -8.70
N ALA A 120 -22.41 -35.26 -9.22
CA ALA A 120 -23.00 -35.04 -10.55
C ALA A 120 -23.88 -33.76 -10.60
N GLU A 121 -24.41 -33.34 -9.46
CA GLU A 121 -25.04 -32.04 -9.25
C GLU A 121 -24.11 -31.30 -8.27
N LYS A 122 -23.48 -30.19 -8.70
CA LYS A 122 -22.41 -29.54 -7.91
C LYS A 122 -22.81 -29.12 -6.50
N THR A 123 -24.10 -28.85 -6.29
CA THR A 123 -24.68 -28.48 -4.98
C THR A 123 -24.83 -29.65 -4.00
N ASP A 124 -24.66 -30.90 -4.46
CA ASP A 124 -24.64 -32.09 -3.59
C ASP A 124 -23.22 -32.39 -3.09
N ASN A 125 -23.10 -33.05 -1.93
CA ASN A 125 -21.81 -33.46 -1.38
C ASN A 125 -21.01 -34.32 -2.37
N GLY A 126 -19.75 -33.94 -2.60
CA GLY A 126 -18.79 -34.69 -3.40
C GLY A 126 -18.06 -35.78 -2.59
N SER A 127 -16.89 -36.20 -3.08
CA SER A 127 -16.10 -37.25 -2.46
C SER A 127 -14.60 -37.03 -2.53
N ILE A 128 -13.89 -37.62 -1.57
CA ILE A 128 -12.43 -37.71 -1.54
C ILE A 128 -12.03 -39.14 -1.86
N LEU A 129 -11.24 -39.31 -2.91
CA LEU A 129 -10.71 -40.61 -3.32
C LEU A 129 -9.27 -40.76 -2.85
N PHE A 130 -8.96 -41.87 -2.20
CA PHE A 130 -7.59 -42.29 -1.94
C PHE A 130 -7.23 -43.43 -2.88
N LEU A 131 -6.19 -43.24 -3.68
CA LEU A 131 -5.79 -44.10 -4.79
C LEU A 131 -4.31 -44.48 -4.66
N ASP A 132 -3.91 -45.63 -5.20
CA ASP A 132 -2.48 -45.94 -5.38
C ASP A 132 -1.91 -45.31 -6.67
N SER A 133 -0.59 -45.40 -6.87
CA SER A 133 0.10 -44.85 -8.06
C SER A 133 -0.32 -45.47 -9.42
N ASP A 134 -1.10 -46.57 -9.41
CA ASP A 134 -1.68 -47.17 -10.61
C ASP A 134 -3.17 -46.79 -10.78
N GLY A 135 -3.70 -45.95 -9.90
CA GLY A 135 -5.08 -45.45 -9.91
C GLY A 135 -6.10 -46.40 -9.31
N ALA A 136 -5.68 -47.40 -8.52
CA ALA A 136 -6.61 -48.30 -7.84
C ALA A 136 -7.12 -47.69 -6.53
N LEU A 137 -8.44 -47.73 -6.32
CA LEU A 137 -9.07 -47.21 -5.11
C LEU A 137 -8.63 -47.97 -3.86
N ILE A 138 -8.14 -47.21 -2.88
CA ILE A 138 -7.76 -47.65 -1.54
C ILE A 138 -8.92 -47.39 -0.57
N ALA A 139 -9.41 -46.15 -0.52
CA ALA A 139 -10.49 -45.69 0.34
C ALA A 139 -11.27 -44.55 -0.33
N GLN A 140 -12.49 -44.31 0.13
CA GLN A 140 -13.36 -43.21 -0.31
C GLN A 140 -14.15 -42.70 0.89
N VAL A 141 -14.21 -41.38 1.04
CA VAL A 141 -15.04 -40.69 2.04
C VAL A 141 -15.83 -39.56 1.38
N GLU A 142 -16.91 -39.14 2.02
CA GLU A 142 -17.75 -38.01 1.57
C GLU A 142 -17.10 -36.68 1.97
N ALA A 143 -17.15 -35.71 1.05
CA ALA A 143 -16.71 -34.33 1.22
C ALA A 143 -17.92 -33.37 1.35
N GLY A 144 -17.69 -32.06 1.34
CA GLY A 144 -18.74 -31.07 1.17
C GLY A 144 -19.19 -30.93 -0.30
N PRO A 145 -20.14 -30.04 -0.59
CA PRO A 145 -20.53 -29.68 -1.97
C PRO A 145 -19.37 -28.99 -2.70
N LEU A 146 -19.22 -29.32 -3.98
CA LEU A 146 -18.13 -28.86 -4.85
C LEU A 146 -16.73 -28.87 -4.16
N PRO A 147 -16.19 -30.07 -3.82
CA PRO A 147 -14.83 -30.19 -3.33
C PRO A 147 -13.85 -29.79 -4.43
N ASP A 148 -13.20 -28.66 -4.23
CA ASP A 148 -12.44 -28.00 -5.26
C ASP A 148 -10.94 -28.31 -5.13
N MET A 149 -10.22 -27.65 -4.21
CA MET A 149 -8.80 -27.95 -3.95
C MET A 149 -8.57 -29.03 -2.90
N ILE A 150 -7.55 -29.88 -3.10
CA ILE A 150 -7.08 -30.86 -2.11
C ILE A 150 -5.57 -30.79 -1.87
N THR A 151 -5.15 -30.91 -0.61
CA THR A 151 -3.72 -30.94 -0.24
C THR A 151 -3.43 -31.78 1.01
N PHE A 152 -2.21 -32.31 1.13
CA PHE A 152 -1.74 -32.94 2.36
C PHE A 152 -1.10 -31.92 3.33
N THR A 153 -1.27 -32.13 4.64
CA THR A 153 -0.45 -31.40 5.62
C THR A 153 1.04 -31.77 5.49
N PRO A 154 1.98 -30.84 5.73
CA PRO A 154 3.42 -31.11 5.62
C PRO A 154 3.91 -32.31 6.45
N ASP A 155 3.30 -32.57 7.60
CA ASP A 155 3.58 -33.75 8.44
C ASP A 155 2.97 -35.07 7.92
N GLY A 156 2.14 -35.02 6.88
CA GLY A 156 1.48 -36.15 6.23
C GLY A 156 0.37 -36.79 7.04
N ARG A 157 -0.18 -36.09 8.05
CA ARG A 157 -1.19 -36.64 8.96
C ARG A 157 -2.62 -36.33 8.57
N HIS A 158 -2.87 -35.31 7.75
CA HIS A 158 -4.20 -34.99 7.25
C HIS A 158 -4.21 -34.75 5.74
N ALA A 159 -5.35 -35.03 5.11
CA ALA A 159 -5.73 -34.48 3.81
C ALA A 159 -6.82 -33.42 4.04
N LEU A 160 -6.69 -32.27 3.40
CA LEU A 160 -7.57 -31.11 3.55
C LEU A 160 -8.23 -30.81 2.21
N VAL A 161 -9.53 -30.54 2.20
CA VAL A 161 -10.30 -30.20 0.99
C VAL A 161 -11.12 -28.95 1.24
N ALA A 162 -10.95 -27.95 0.38
CA ALA A 162 -11.84 -26.81 0.31
C ALA A 162 -13.09 -27.23 -0.48
N ASN A 163 -14.27 -27.00 0.09
CA ASN A 163 -15.54 -27.38 -0.51
C ASN A 163 -16.29 -26.08 -0.72
N GLU A 164 -16.24 -25.61 -1.96
CA GLU A 164 -16.60 -24.26 -2.35
C GLU A 164 -18.06 -23.97 -2.01
N GLY A 165 -18.95 -24.94 -2.25
CA GLY A 165 -20.36 -24.77 -1.90
C GLY A 165 -21.10 -23.80 -2.81
N GLU A 166 -20.66 -23.64 -4.06
CA GLU A 166 -21.31 -22.78 -5.05
C GLU A 166 -22.82 -23.05 -5.20
N PRO A 167 -23.60 -21.99 -5.50
CA PRO A 167 -25.01 -22.12 -5.82
C PRO A 167 -25.24 -22.81 -7.17
N SER A 168 -26.43 -23.37 -7.35
CA SER A 168 -26.94 -23.78 -8.66
C SER A 168 -27.08 -22.57 -9.59
N ASP A 169 -26.95 -22.74 -10.92
CA ASP A 169 -27.01 -21.64 -11.92
C ASP A 169 -28.21 -20.69 -11.79
N ASP A 170 -29.39 -21.20 -11.38
CA ASP A 170 -30.60 -20.40 -11.17
C ASP A 170 -30.71 -19.78 -9.76
N TYR A 171 -29.67 -19.95 -8.95
CA TYR A 171 -29.54 -19.55 -7.55
C TYR A 171 -30.62 -20.13 -6.61
N ALA A 172 -31.31 -21.21 -6.99
CA ALA A 172 -32.38 -21.79 -6.18
C ALA A 172 -31.87 -22.67 -5.03
N VAL A 173 -30.68 -23.25 -5.16
CA VAL A 173 -30.00 -24.04 -4.14
C VAL A 173 -28.62 -23.43 -3.93
N ASP A 174 -28.33 -23.05 -2.69
CA ASP A 174 -27.10 -22.37 -2.27
C ASP A 174 -26.60 -23.11 -1.01
N PRO A 175 -25.71 -24.10 -1.16
CA PRO A 175 -25.14 -24.84 -0.04
C PRO A 175 -24.26 -23.96 0.86
N GLU A 176 -23.84 -24.50 2.01
CA GLU A 176 -22.80 -23.83 2.82
C GLU A 176 -21.42 -24.33 2.38
N GLY A 177 -20.51 -23.40 2.11
CA GLY A 177 -19.09 -23.70 1.93
C GLY A 177 -18.47 -24.29 3.21
N SER A 178 -17.42 -25.11 3.06
CA SER A 178 -16.77 -25.77 4.19
C SER A 178 -15.36 -26.28 3.89
N ILE A 179 -14.61 -26.66 4.93
CA ILE A 179 -13.35 -27.37 4.80
C ILE A 179 -13.50 -28.79 5.35
N THR A 180 -13.09 -29.79 4.57
CA THR A 180 -13.09 -31.20 4.98
C THR A 180 -11.68 -31.61 5.40
N ILE A 181 -11.52 -32.07 6.63
CA ILE A 181 -10.26 -32.54 7.22
C ILE A 181 -10.36 -34.05 7.42
N VAL A 182 -9.46 -34.83 6.82
CA VAL A 182 -9.39 -36.28 6.98
C VAL A 182 -8.14 -36.68 7.75
N ASP A 183 -8.29 -37.32 8.93
CA ASP A 183 -7.15 -37.91 9.66
C ASP A 183 -6.66 -39.16 8.95
N ILE A 184 -5.45 -39.08 8.41
CA ILE A 184 -4.77 -40.17 7.71
C ILE A 184 -3.50 -40.60 8.45
N SER A 185 -3.37 -40.28 9.74
CA SER A 185 -2.21 -40.65 10.54
C SER A 185 -2.09 -42.17 10.78
N GLY A 186 -3.15 -42.91 10.50
CA GLY A 186 -3.19 -44.37 10.41
C GLY A 186 -2.82 -44.91 9.02
N SER A 187 -3.33 -46.09 8.69
CA SER A 187 -3.23 -46.61 7.32
C SER A 187 -4.38 -46.03 6.48
N VAL A 188 -4.09 -45.47 5.31
CA VAL A 188 -5.12 -44.93 4.40
C VAL A 188 -6.19 -45.97 4.04
N ALA A 189 -5.83 -47.26 3.97
CA ALA A 189 -6.79 -48.35 3.74
C ALA A 189 -7.82 -48.56 4.87
N ASP A 190 -7.57 -47.99 6.06
CA ASP A 190 -8.47 -48.05 7.20
C ASP A 190 -9.29 -46.75 7.38
N VAL A 191 -9.09 -45.75 6.52
CA VAL A 191 -9.82 -44.46 6.55
C VAL A 191 -11.30 -44.70 6.28
N THR A 192 -12.14 -44.08 7.10
CA THR A 192 -13.59 -44.12 7.04
C THR A 192 -14.19 -42.73 7.28
N GLN A 193 -15.51 -42.60 7.16
CA GLN A 193 -16.19 -41.34 7.50
C GLN A 193 -16.03 -40.93 8.97
N ASP A 194 -15.70 -41.86 9.89
CA ASP A 194 -15.45 -41.52 11.30
C ASP A 194 -14.14 -40.73 11.48
N ASP A 195 -13.26 -40.72 10.47
CA ASP A 195 -11.99 -39.99 10.45
C ASP A 195 -12.11 -38.60 9.78
N VAL A 196 -13.32 -38.23 9.36
CA VAL A 196 -13.61 -36.97 8.65
C VAL A 196 -14.21 -35.94 9.61
N VAL A 197 -13.68 -34.72 9.56
CA VAL A 197 -14.23 -33.53 10.21
C VAL A 197 -14.58 -32.51 9.14
N THR A 198 -15.85 -32.08 9.10
CA THR A 198 -16.28 -30.94 8.28
C THR A 198 -16.26 -29.69 9.16
N VAL A 199 -15.54 -28.68 8.69
CA VAL A 199 -15.38 -27.38 9.33
C VAL A 199 -16.22 -26.37 8.54
N ASP A 200 -17.25 -25.84 9.16
CA ASP A 200 -18.17 -24.87 8.54
C ASP A 200 -17.92 -23.43 8.98
N PHE A 201 -18.61 -22.48 8.34
CA PHE A 201 -18.56 -21.06 8.66
C PHE A 201 -19.76 -20.58 9.50
N SER A 202 -20.57 -21.48 10.04
CA SER A 202 -21.82 -21.13 10.72
C SER A 202 -21.63 -20.21 11.93
N ALA A 203 -20.44 -20.24 12.54
CA ALA A 203 -20.03 -19.35 13.62
C ALA A 203 -20.00 -17.86 13.22
N PHE A 204 -19.87 -17.56 11.92
CA PHE A 204 -19.79 -16.20 11.39
C PHE A 204 -21.12 -15.63 10.91
N ASN A 205 -22.21 -16.42 10.91
CA ASN A 205 -23.54 -15.98 10.44
C ASN A 205 -24.09 -14.73 11.16
N ASP A 206 -23.70 -14.53 12.43
CA ASP A 206 -24.10 -13.37 13.24
C ASP A 206 -22.90 -12.43 13.54
N ALA A 207 -21.75 -12.61 12.87
CA ALA A 207 -20.55 -11.83 13.11
C ALA A 207 -20.60 -10.44 12.45
N ASP A 208 -19.95 -9.46 13.07
CA ASP A 208 -19.68 -8.16 12.46
C ASP A 208 -18.39 -8.26 11.66
N LEU A 209 -18.51 -8.37 10.34
CA LEU A 209 -17.38 -8.57 9.43
C LEU A 209 -16.80 -7.23 8.97
N ALA A 210 -15.50 -7.24 8.65
CA ALA A 210 -14.88 -6.08 8.02
C ALA A 210 -15.57 -5.77 6.67
N PRO A 211 -15.83 -4.49 6.33
CA PRO A 211 -16.57 -4.14 5.10
C PRO A 211 -15.95 -4.62 3.79
N SER A 212 -14.66 -4.96 3.77
CA SER A 212 -13.98 -5.52 2.60
C SER A 212 -14.19 -7.02 2.40
N ILE A 213 -14.74 -7.73 3.40
CA ILE A 213 -15.21 -9.10 3.26
C ILE A 213 -16.61 -9.03 2.65
N ARG A 214 -16.72 -9.46 1.40
CA ARG A 214 -17.94 -9.31 0.61
C ARG A 214 -18.89 -10.45 0.94
N ILE A 215 -20.10 -10.10 1.40
CA ILE A 215 -21.24 -11.01 1.58
C ILE A 215 -22.40 -10.42 0.79
N PHE A 216 -22.78 -11.05 -0.32
CA PHE A 216 -23.59 -10.37 -1.35
C PHE A 216 -24.56 -11.29 -2.13
N GLY A 217 -24.47 -12.58 -1.92
CA GLY A 217 -25.39 -13.59 -2.42
C GLY A 217 -26.85 -13.30 -2.01
N PRO A 218 -27.81 -13.53 -2.92
CA PRO A 218 -29.20 -13.18 -2.71
C PRO A 218 -29.87 -13.95 -1.56
N ASN A 219 -30.01 -13.29 -0.41
CA ASN A 219 -30.58 -13.84 0.84
C ASN A 219 -29.74 -14.94 1.50
N ALA A 220 -28.45 -15.01 1.19
CA ALA A 220 -27.51 -15.94 1.79
C ALA A 220 -27.24 -15.59 3.28
N THR A 221 -26.96 -16.61 4.09
CA THR A 221 -26.22 -16.41 5.34
C THR A 221 -24.74 -16.23 5.02
N VAL A 222 -23.93 -15.75 5.97
CA VAL A 222 -22.47 -15.68 5.77
C VAL A 222 -21.91 -17.05 5.39
N ALA A 223 -22.34 -18.13 6.03
CA ALA A 223 -21.84 -19.46 5.75
C ALA A 223 -22.22 -20.02 4.37
N GLN A 224 -23.35 -19.58 3.81
CA GLN A 224 -23.72 -19.89 2.43
C GLN A 224 -22.91 -19.05 1.43
N ASP A 225 -22.67 -17.80 1.78
CA ASP A 225 -21.95 -16.87 0.92
C ASP A 225 -20.44 -17.12 0.87
N LEU A 226 -19.85 -17.78 1.86
CA LEU A 226 -18.40 -18.01 1.89
C LEU A 226 -18.04 -19.24 1.07
N GLU A 227 -17.30 -19.03 -0.02
CA GLU A 227 -16.90 -20.06 -1.00
C GLU A 227 -15.38 -20.35 -0.88
N PRO A 228 -14.95 -21.40 -0.15
CA PRO A 228 -13.53 -21.74 -0.01
C PRO A 228 -12.97 -22.47 -1.23
N GLU A 229 -11.79 -22.05 -1.69
CA GLU A 229 -11.22 -22.48 -2.99
C GLU A 229 -9.85 -23.15 -2.83
N TYR A 230 -8.77 -22.42 -2.54
CA TYR A 230 -7.41 -23.00 -2.35
C TYR A 230 -6.93 -23.02 -0.90
N ILE A 231 -6.07 -24.00 -0.57
CA ILE A 231 -5.50 -24.19 0.77
C ILE A 231 -3.97 -24.09 0.78
N ALA A 232 -3.43 -23.20 1.61
CA ALA A 232 -2.03 -23.22 2.03
C ALA A 232 -1.89 -23.71 3.47
N VAL A 233 -0.96 -24.63 3.73
CA VAL A 233 -0.72 -25.16 5.08
C VAL A 233 0.59 -24.62 5.65
N ALA A 234 0.55 -24.10 6.87
CA ALA A 234 1.76 -23.66 7.57
C ALA A 234 2.77 -24.81 7.71
N PRO A 235 4.09 -24.56 7.63
CA PRO A 235 5.11 -25.61 7.70
C PRO A 235 5.06 -26.50 8.95
N ASP A 236 4.56 -25.96 10.07
CA ASP A 236 4.38 -26.71 11.32
C ASP A 236 3.13 -27.61 11.35
N SER A 237 2.30 -27.59 10.29
CA SER A 237 1.05 -28.36 10.14
C SER A 237 -0.01 -28.06 11.20
N SER A 238 0.04 -26.89 11.86
CA SER A 238 -0.94 -26.51 12.88
C SER A 238 -2.10 -25.66 12.33
N THR A 239 -1.83 -24.90 11.28
CA THR A 239 -2.77 -23.93 10.69
C THR A 239 -2.85 -24.10 9.18
N ALA A 240 -4.06 -23.99 8.64
CA ALA A 240 -4.29 -23.84 7.21
C ALA A 240 -4.93 -22.49 6.92
N PHE A 241 -4.63 -21.94 5.75
CA PHE A 241 -5.14 -20.69 5.21
C PHE A 241 -5.90 -21.02 3.94
N VAL A 242 -7.15 -20.59 3.85
CA VAL A 242 -8.05 -20.97 2.76
C VAL A 242 -8.57 -19.70 2.07
N THR A 243 -8.35 -19.58 0.76
CA THR A 243 -8.87 -18.44 -0.01
C THR A 243 -10.39 -18.49 -0.08
N LEU A 244 -11.00 -17.30 -0.06
CA LEU A 244 -12.41 -17.07 -0.26
C LEU A 244 -12.51 -15.97 -1.33
N GLN A 245 -12.25 -16.35 -2.58
CA GLN A 245 -11.92 -15.44 -3.67
C GLN A 245 -13.00 -14.37 -3.88
N GLU A 246 -14.24 -14.79 -4.13
CA GLU A 246 -15.43 -13.96 -4.36
C GLU A 246 -15.69 -13.05 -3.16
N ASN A 247 -15.39 -13.54 -1.96
CA ASN A 247 -15.57 -12.81 -0.71
C ASN A 247 -14.41 -11.86 -0.39
N ASN A 248 -13.32 -11.88 -1.16
CA ASN A 248 -12.10 -11.08 -0.97
C ASN A 248 -11.51 -11.25 0.46
N ALA A 249 -11.40 -12.50 0.89
CA ALA A 249 -10.96 -12.87 2.24
C ALA A 249 -10.11 -14.15 2.25
N VAL A 250 -9.47 -14.42 3.40
CA VAL A 250 -8.79 -15.70 3.70
C VAL A 250 -9.27 -16.23 5.04
N ALA A 251 -9.73 -17.49 5.09
CA ALA A 251 -10.08 -18.18 6.32
C ALA A 251 -8.87 -18.84 6.98
N VAL A 252 -8.75 -18.69 8.31
CA VAL A 252 -7.67 -19.31 9.11
C VAL A 252 -8.24 -20.48 9.91
N VAL A 253 -7.75 -21.68 9.61
CA VAL A 253 -8.24 -22.94 10.19
C VAL A 253 -7.23 -23.48 11.19
N ASP A 254 -7.66 -23.70 12.44
CA ASP A 254 -6.90 -24.48 13.41
C ASP A 254 -7.16 -25.97 13.16
N LEU A 255 -6.14 -26.67 12.67
CA LEU A 255 -6.26 -28.06 12.25
C LEU A 255 -6.41 -29.03 13.44
N ALA A 256 -5.95 -28.64 14.63
CA ALA A 256 -6.09 -29.47 15.83
C ALA A 256 -7.48 -29.32 16.46
N ALA A 257 -8.04 -28.12 16.43
CA ALA A 257 -9.38 -27.83 16.90
C ALA A 257 -10.46 -28.24 15.89
N GLY A 258 -10.14 -28.21 14.58
CA GLY A 258 -11.09 -28.45 13.50
C GLY A 258 -12.11 -27.32 13.40
N GLU A 259 -11.65 -26.07 13.46
CA GLU A 259 -12.51 -24.88 13.40
C GLU A 259 -11.86 -23.75 12.60
N VAL A 260 -12.68 -22.95 11.92
CA VAL A 260 -12.26 -21.65 11.38
C VAL A 260 -12.19 -20.65 12.52
N THR A 261 -11.01 -20.15 12.80
CA THR A 261 -10.74 -19.26 13.93
C THR A 261 -10.95 -17.79 13.59
N THR A 262 -10.70 -17.39 12.34
CA THR A 262 -10.74 -16.00 11.88
C THR A 262 -10.92 -15.93 10.36
N LEU A 263 -11.58 -14.86 9.90
CA LEU A 263 -11.61 -14.43 8.50
C LEU A 263 -10.73 -13.19 8.37
N LEU A 264 -9.69 -13.25 7.54
CA LEU A 264 -8.77 -12.15 7.28
C LEU A 264 -9.32 -11.33 6.10
N PRO A 265 -9.63 -10.04 6.28
CA PRO A 265 -10.00 -9.16 5.18
C PRO A 265 -8.78 -8.82 4.33
N LEU A 266 -8.90 -8.87 3.00
CA LEU A 266 -7.79 -8.50 2.11
C LEU A 266 -7.75 -7.00 1.77
N GLY A 267 -8.82 -6.26 2.05
CA GLY A 267 -8.92 -4.84 1.69
C GLY A 267 -9.01 -4.64 0.17
N PHE A 268 -8.50 -3.50 -0.32
CA PHE A 268 -8.52 -3.18 -1.74
C PHE A 268 -7.21 -2.52 -2.19
N LYS A 269 -6.81 -2.79 -3.42
CA LYS A 269 -5.72 -2.11 -4.10
C LYS A 269 -6.19 -0.80 -4.71
N ASN A 270 -5.53 0.32 -4.42
CA ASN A 270 -5.93 1.62 -4.93
C ASN A 270 -5.17 1.99 -6.21
N PHE A 271 -5.77 1.81 -7.38
CA PHE A 271 -5.13 2.13 -8.67
C PHE A 271 -4.93 3.63 -8.90
N ASN A 272 -5.42 4.51 -8.02
CA ASN A 272 -5.21 5.95 -8.11
C ASN A 272 -3.98 6.44 -7.33
N ALA A 273 -3.29 5.53 -6.64
CA ALA A 273 -2.13 5.81 -5.80
C ALA A 273 -1.08 4.72 -5.99
N PRO A 274 0.22 5.02 -5.83
CA PRO A 274 1.26 4.00 -5.87
C PRO A 274 1.05 2.92 -4.79
N VAL A 275 1.58 1.71 -5.03
CA VAL A 275 1.70 0.69 -3.97
C VAL A 275 2.84 1.11 -3.07
N ALA A 276 2.53 1.44 -1.83
CA ALA A 276 3.53 1.83 -0.85
C ALA A 276 4.00 0.61 -0.04
N GLY A 277 5.31 0.40 0.05
CA GLY A 277 5.94 -0.51 1.00
C GLY A 277 6.66 0.28 2.10
N LEU A 278 6.57 -0.16 3.35
CA LEU A 278 7.19 0.54 4.49
C LEU A 278 8.29 -0.30 5.13
N THR A 279 9.51 0.26 5.19
CA THR A 279 10.58 -0.24 6.05
C THR A 279 10.76 0.71 7.24
N THR A 280 10.65 0.20 8.46
CA THR A 280 10.89 1.00 9.68
C THR A 280 12.20 0.61 10.36
N THR A 281 12.81 1.58 11.03
CA THR A 281 14.03 1.39 11.82
C THR A 281 13.96 2.27 13.06
N GLU A 282 14.13 1.66 14.23
CA GLU A 282 14.24 2.41 15.48
C GLU A 282 15.59 3.14 15.56
N PHE A 283 15.54 4.44 15.85
CA PHE A 283 16.73 5.23 16.13
C PHE A 283 17.15 5.04 17.60
N SER A 284 17.67 3.87 17.94
CA SER A 284 17.98 3.53 19.35
C SER A 284 19.25 4.20 19.89
N GLU A 285 20.29 4.38 19.06
CA GLU A 285 21.57 4.99 19.48
C GLU A 285 21.53 6.52 19.46
N ARG A 286 20.81 7.12 20.42
CA ARG A 286 20.66 8.58 20.56
C ARG A 286 21.57 9.16 21.66
N PRO A 287 22.26 10.28 21.43
CA PRO A 287 23.06 10.94 22.45
C PRO A 287 22.16 11.58 23.51
N VAL A 288 22.72 11.84 24.69
CA VAL A 288 22.08 12.68 25.71
C VAL A 288 21.96 14.11 25.14
N LEU A 289 20.73 14.63 25.13
CA LEU A 289 20.44 16.02 24.80
C LEU A 289 20.85 16.93 25.97
N GLY A 290 20.43 16.58 27.18
CA GLY A 290 20.74 17.33 28.39
C GLY A 290 20.43 16.57 29.67
N THR A 291 20.71 17.19 30.81
CA THR A 291 20.46 16.63 32.13
C THR A 291 19.67 17.62 32.96
N THR A 292 18.52 17.20 33.50
CA THR A 292 17.68 18.06 34.34
C THR A 292 18.42 18.51 35.59
N ALA A 293 17.94 19.57 36.24
CA ALA A 293 18.50 20.04 37.51
C ALA A 293 18.49 18.98 38.63
N ALA A 294 17.58 18.00 38.54
CA ALA A 294 17.48 16.86 39.46
C ALA A 294 18.37 15.66 39.06
N GLY A 295 19.05 15.72 37.91
CA GLY A 295 20.03 14.73 37.47
C GLY A 295 19.50 13.64 36.53
N GLN A 296 18.32 13.81 35.92
CA GLN A 296 17.78 12.89 34.92
C GLN A 296 18.34 13.24 33.53
N GLU A 297 18.91 12.26 32.83
CA GLU A 297 19.34 12.42 31.45
C GLU A 297 18.14 12.33 30.51
N ILE A 298 18.05 13.25 29.56
CA ILE A 298 17.06 13.25 28.47
C ILE A 298 17.83 12.98 27.18
N LEU A 299 17.37 11.99 26.41
CA LEU A 299 17.97 11.65 25.12
C LEU A 299 17.46 12.60 24.02
N LEU A 300 18.31 12.88 23.04
CA LEU A 300 17.93 13.61 21.84
C LEU A 300 16.78 12.88 21.13
N GLY A 301 15.68 13.57 20.89
CA GLY A 301 14.47 13.09 20.23
C GLY A 301 13.62 14.31 19.90
N GLY A 302 12.29 14.17 19.93
CA GLY A 302 11.43 15.31 19.65
C GLY A 302 11.53 15.77 18.19
N PHE A 303 11.76 14.83 17.27
CA PHE A 303 12.11 15.19 15.90
C PHE A 303 10.90 15.68 15.12
N SER A 304 10.95 16.95 14.73
CA SER A 304 10.01 17.59 13.83
C SER A 304 10.76 18.05 12.56
N GLY A 305 10.09 17.99 11.43
CA GLY A 305 10.63 18.27 10.10
C GLY A 305 11.64 17.22 9.61
N LEU A 306 11.65 16.97 8.29
CA LEU A 306 12.67 16.13 7.67
C LEU A 306 13.02 16.63 6.27
N PHE A 307 14.32 16.71 5.97
CA PHE A 307 14.78 17.04 4.63
C PHE A 307 15.88 16.09 4.16
N PHE A 308 15.81 15.66 2.89
CA PHE A 308 16.78 14.76 2.28
C PHE A 308 17.90 15.56 1.60
N GLU A 309 19.14 15.38 2.06
CA GLU A 309 20.33 16.08 1.56
C GLU A 309 21.06 15.29 0.43
N GLY A 310 20.50 14.17 -0.01
CA GLY A 310 21.05 13.33 -1.06
C GLY A 310 21.76 12.06 -0.57
N VAL A 311 22.38 11.34 -1.49
CA VAL A 311 23.08 10.08 -1.23
C VAL A 311 24.58 10.32 -1.04
N ASP A 312 25.23 9.59 -0.13
CA ASP A 312 26.69 9.49 -0.11
C ASP A 312 27.15 8.55 -1.24
N GLU A 313 27.82 9.09 -2.26
CA GLU A 313 28.24 8.32 -3.44
C GLU A 313 29.22 7.17 -3.12
N ALA A 314 29.91 7.20 -1.98
CA ALA A 314 30.89 6.18 -1.61
C ALA A 314 30.26 5.00 -0.87
N THR A 315 29.22 5.23 -0.08
CA THR A 315 28.58 4.19 0.75
C THR A 315 27.17 3.81 0.27
N GLY A 316 26.49 4.69 -0.45
CA GLY A 316 25.07 4.55 -0.79
C GLY A 316 24.13 4.97 0.34
N ASP A 317 24.66 5.52 1.44
CA ASP A 317 23.83 5.95 2.57
C ASP A 317 23.05 7.21 2.23
N LEU A 318 21.79 7.25 2.67
CA LEU A 318 20.91 8.40 2.53
C LEU A 318 21.22 9.42 3.62
N LYS A 319 21.35 10.70 3.27
CA LYS A 319 21.63 11.79 4.23
C LYS A 319 20.37 12.61 4.49
N PHE A 320 20.11 12.89 5.75
CA PHE A 320 18.95 13.66 6.18
C PHE A 320 19.33 14.73 7.19
N ILE A 321 18.48 15.76 7.27
CA ILE A 321 18.48 16.77 8.32
C ILE A 321 17.09 16.86 8.94
N THR A 322 17.04 16.96 10.27
CA THR A 322 15.85 17.16 11.11
C THR A 322 16.23 18.12 12.25
N HIS A 323 15.34 18.39 13.20
CA HIS A 323 15.68 19.11 14.43
C HIS A 323 14.81 18.62 15.59
N ALA A 324 15.25 18.92 16.80
CA ALA A 324 14.32 18.89 17.94
C ALA A 324 13.39 20.11 17.85
N ASP A 325 12.12 19.94 18.19
CA ASP A 325 11.09 20.97 18.38
C ASP A 325 11.50 22.06 19.42
N ARG A 326 10.56 22.60 20.20
CA ARG A 326 10.84 23.43 21.40
C ARG A 326 11.67 22.73 22.48
N GLY A 327 12.03 21.47 22.33
CA GLY A 327 12.75 20.71 23.34
C GLY A 327 11.83 20.08 24.39
N PRO A 328 12.41 19.30 25.32
CA PRO A 328 11.62 18.53 26.28
C PRO A 328 10.80 19.47 27.16
N ASN A 329 9.51 19.19 27.24
CA ASN A 329 8.54 19.92 28.04
C ASN A 329 7.55 18.95 28.71
N ALA A 330 6.85 19.41 29.75
CA ALA A 330 5.79 18.67 30.43
C ALA A 330 4.41 19.27 30.14
N GLU A 331 3.36 18.57 30.54
CA GLU A 331 1.98 19.04 30.48
C GLU A 331 1.81 20.35 31.26
N PRO A 332 0.97 21.29 30.77
CA PRO A 332 0.68 22.52 31.49
C PRO A 332 0.05 22.22 32.85
N VAL A 333 0.43 23.00 33.86
CA VAL A 333 -0.10 22.89 35.22
C VAL A 333 -0.26 24.26 35.85
N ASP A 334 -1.38 24.52 36.52
CA ASP A 334 -1.57 25.68 37.41
C ASP A 334 -0.93 25.42 38.79
N LEU A 335 0.34 25.79 38.93
CA LEU A 335 1.14 25.51 40.13
C LEU A 335 0.91 26.52 41.26
N ASP A 336 0.62 27.77 40.92
CA ASP A 336 0.42 28.85 41.88
C ASP A 336 -1.05 29.07 42.28
N CYS A 337 -1.97 28.32 41.67
CA CYS A 337 -3.41 28.32 41.85
C CYS A 337 -4.08 29.66 41.47
N ASP A 338 -3.53 30.39 40.49
CA ASP A 338 -4.11 31.63 39.97
C ASP A 338 -5.15 31.39 38.85
N GLY A 339 -5.26 30.15 38.36
CA GLY A 339 -6.18 29.73 37.31
C GLY A 339 -5.62 29.82 35.90
N VAL A 340 -4.31 30.02 35.73
CA VAL A 340 -3.58 29.98 34.47
C VAL A 340 -2.62 28.80 34.52
N ASP A 341 -2.67 27.93 33.50
CA ASP A 341 -1.71 26.83 33.42
C ASP A 341 -0.34 27.33 32.92
N GLU A 342 0.73 26.89 33.57
CA GLU A 342 2.12 27.17 33.18
C GLU A 342 2.79 25.97 32.52
N ARG A 343 3.69 26.20 31.57
CA ARG A 343 4.41 25.17 30.81
C ARG A 343 5.77 24.85 31.46
N PRO A 344 6.01 23.62 31.94
CA PRO A 344 7.29 23.26 32.54
C PRO A 344 8.34 22.82 31.52
N PHE A 345 9.56 23.36 31.66
CA PHE A 345 10.73 23.05 30.84
C PHE A 345 11.81 22.32 31.67
N PRO A 346 11.98 21.00 31.50
CA PRO A 346 13.08 20.21 32.04
C PRO A 346 14.48 20.72 31.74
N LEU A 347 14.67 21.31 30.56
CA LEU A 347 15.94 21.90 30.10
C LEU A 347 15.71 23.37 29.69
N PRO A 348 15.63 24.31 30.66
CA PRO A 348 15.38 25.74 30.35
C PRO A 348 16.46 26.40 29.49
N ASP A 349 17.66 25.81 29.42
CA ASP A 349 18.79 26.26 28.61
C ASP A 349 18.95 25.47 27.29
N PHE A 350 17.93 24.69 26.91
CA PHE A 350 17.87 24.03 25.60
C PHE A 350 18.07 25.05 24.48
N GLN A 351 18.99 24.72 23.57
CA GLN A 351 19.25 25.46 22.35
C GLN A 351 18.67 24.65 21.19
N ALA A 352 17.79 25.26 20.41
CA ALA A 352 17.29 24.66 19.17
C ALA A 352 18.47 24.31 18.26
N GLU A 353 18.44 23.14 17.63
CA GLU A 353 19.54 22.63 16.83
C GLU A 353 19.05 21.78 15.66
N LEU A 354 19.73 21.90 14.52
CA LEU A 354 19.59 20.97 13.42
C LEU A 354 20.44 19.72 13.70
N VAL A 355 19.92 18.56 13.32
CA VAL A 355 20.54 17.25 13.49
C VAL A 355 20.66 16.61 12.11
N ARG A 356 21.90 16.38 11.66
CA ARG A 356 22.17 15.58 10.47
C ARG A 356 22.40 14.14 10.84
N PHE A 357 21.84 13.23 10.05
CA PHE A 357 22.06 11.81 10.20
C PHE A 357 22.09 11.09 8.85
N THR A 358 22.63 9.88 8.85
CA THR A 358 22.62 8.98 7.71
C THR A 358 21.80 7.74 8.00
N TYR A 359 21.13 7.21 6.98
CA TYR A 359 20.49 5.90 6.97
C TYR A 359 21.17 5.01 5.93
N SER A 360 21.57 3.80 6.32
CA SER A 360 22.11 2.80 5.38
C SER A 360 21.04 1.79 4.98
N PRO A 361 20.53 1.82 3.74
CA PRO A 361 19.50 0.86 3.30
C PRO A 361 19.95 -0.60 3.41
N SER A 362 21.25 -0.85 3.23
CA SER A 362 21.80 -2.22 3.26
C SER A 362 21.86 -2.85 4.66
N THR A 363 21.88 -2.04 5.72
CA THR A 363 22.02 -2.54 7.10
C THR A 363 20.94 -2.03 8.06
N GLY A 364 20.08 -1.12 7.62
CA GLY A 364 19.14 -0.39 8.48
C GLY A 364 19.83 0.48 9.54
N ALA A 365 21.08 0.90 9.35
CA ALA A 365 21.80 1.66 10.39
C ALA A 365 21.49 3.15 10.31
N LEU A 366 21.11 3.75 11.44
CA LEU A 366 20.95 5.20 11.61
C LEU A 366 22.16 5.77 12.38
N THR A 367 22.75 6.88 11.91
CA THR A 367 23.92 7.49 12.57
C THR A 367 23.88 9.00 12.50
N ILE A 368 23.93 9.67 13.65
CA ILE A 368 24.06 11.13 13.71
C ILE A 368 25.47 11.53 13.28
N THR A 369 25.56 12.42 12.30
CA THR A 369 26.81 12.88 11.71
C THR A 369 27.19 14.29 12.14
N GLU A 370 26.21 15.16 12.41
CA GLU A 370 26.44 16.55 12.81
C GLU A 370 25.26 17.11 13.63
N ARG A 371 25.56 18.06 14.52
CA ARG A 371 24.57 18.88 15.24
C ARG A 371 24.95 20.35 15.10
N ILE A 372 24.01 21.18 14.67
CA ILE A 372 24.22 22.61 14.36
C ILE A 372 23.29 23.42 15.26
N GLY A 373 23.85 24.06 16.29
CA GLY A 373 23.06 24.91 17.20
C GLY A 373 22.62 26.21 16.52
N LEU A 374 21.34 26.56 16.69
CA LEU A 374 20.75 27.77 16.12
C LEU A 374 21.02 28.97 17.02
N THR A 375 21.48 30.07 16.42
CA THR A 375 21.90 31.28 17.13
C THR A 375 21.44 32.53 16.42
N ARG A 376 21.32 33.62 17.17
CA ARG A 376 21.07 34.96 16.64
C ARG A 376 22.36 35.57 16.10
N GLY A 377 22.24 36.65 15.34
CA GLY A 377 23.40 37.40 14.83
C GLY A 377 24.33 37.99 15.92
N ASP A 378 23.90 38.07 17.17
CA ASP A 378 24.71 38.46 18.32
C ASP A 378 25.38 37.29 19.07
N GLY A 379 25.13 36.05 18.62
CA GLY A 379 25.66 34.82 19.18
C GLY A 379 24.86 34.24 20.35
N MET A 380 23.72 34.83 20.74
CA MET A 380 22.82 34.19 21.71
C MET A 380 22.12 32.98 21.08
N PRO A 381 21.92 31.89 21.84
CA PRO A 381 21.09 30.77 21.41
C PRO A 381 19.67 31.21 21.06
N ILE A 382 19.07 30.51 20.11
CA ILE A 382 17.62 30.41 20.01
C ILE A 382 17.20 29.29 20.96
N THR A 383 16.38 29.62 21.95
CA THR A 383 15.89 28.64 22.92
C THR A 383 14.55 28.06 22.49
N GLY A 384 14.11 27.00 23.16
CA GLY A 384 12.74 26.48 23.00
C GLY A 384 11.69 27.21 23.85
N LEU A 385 12.06 28.31 24.52
CA LEU A 385 11.13 29.02 25.40
C LEU A 385 10.12 29.84 24.58
N PRO A 386 8.88 30.02 25.10
CA PRO A 386 7.85 30.81 24.42
C PRO A 386 8.26 32.26 24.14
N ASN A 387 7.66 32.87 23.12
CA ASN A 387 8.11 34.14 22.58
C ASN A 387 7.80 35.38 23.43
N LEU A 388 6.51 35.73 23.50
CA LEU A 388 6.06 37.00 24.04
C LEU A 388 4.83 36.78 24.92
N ALA A 389 4.74 37.55 26.00
CA ALA A 389 3.56 37.53 26.86
C ALA A 389 2.39 38.20 26.13
N GLY A 390 1.17 37.71 26.36
CA GLY A 390 -0.05 38.34 25.87
C GLY A 390 -1.23 38.10 26.82
N ASP A 391 -2.27 38.92 26.70
CA ASP A 391 -3.53 38.67 27.39
C ASP A 391 -4.21 37.43 26.80
N ALA A 392 -4.75 36.53 27.64
CA ALA A 392 -5.42 35.32 27.19
C ALA A 392 -6.54 35.61 26.17
N GLY A 393 -6.50 34.94 25.00
CA GLY A 393 -7.43 35.20 23.89
C GLY A 393 -7.08 36.44 23.05
N MET A 394 -5.86 36.96 23.17
CA MET A 394 -5.28 37.83 22.15
C MET A 394 -4.43 37.00 21.19
N ALA A 395 -4.29 37.53 19.99
CA ALA A 395 -3.55 36.98 18.86
C ALA A 395 -2.05 36.66 19.12
N PHE A 396 -1.56 36.97 20.33
CA PHE A 396 -0.16 37.04 20.72
C PHE A 396 0.13 36.46 22.11
N ALA A 397 -0.79 35.70 22.72
CA ALA A 397 -0.53 35.08 24.01
C ALA A 397 0.15 33.71 23.85
N ASP A 398 1.41 33.62 24.26
CA ASP A 398 2.13 32.35 24.39
C ASP A 398 2.06 31.84 25.84
N GLU A 399 2.37 30.55 26.03
CA GLU A 399 2.32 29.91 27.34
C GLU A 399 3.36 30.51 28.31
N LEU A 400 3.08 30.50 29.61
CA LEU A 400 4.01 30.99 30.63
C LEU A 400 5.01 29.89 31.02
N PRO A 401 6.33 30.07 30.78
CA PRO A 401 7.31 29.02 31.04
C PRO A 401 7.74 28.99 32.52
N ILE A 402 7.91 27.78 33.06
CA ILE A 402 8.47 27.53 34.40
C ILE A 402 9.54 26.42 34.36
N ASP A 403 10.41 26.37 35.35
CA ASP A 403 11.27 25.22 35.58
C ASP A 403 10.53 24.08 36.32
N LEU A 404 11.18 22.91 36.45
CA LEU A 404 10.61 21.76 37.17
C LEU A 404 10.42 21.98 38.69
N PHE A 405 10.80 23.13 39.25
CA PHE A 405 10.51 23.50 40.64
C PHE A 405 9.40 24.55 40.74
N GLY A 406 8.78 24.92 39.62
CA GLY A 406 7.74 25.94 39.55
C GLY A 406 8.27 27.37 39.61
N ASN A 407 9.56 27.60 39.32
CA ASN A 407 10.07 28.97 39.21
C ASN A 407 9.78 29.52 37.80
N PRO A 408 9.19 30.73 37.68
CA PRO A 408 9.00 31.38 36.39
C PRO A 408 10.30 31.58 35.63
N LEU A 409 10.27 31.31 34.33
CA LEU A 409 11.35 31.56 33.39
C LEU A 409 11.07 32.85 32.59
N ASP A 410 12.15 33.50 32.14
CA ASP A 410 12.03 34.61 31.22
C ASP A 410 11.61 34.09 29.84
N LEU A 411 10.70 34.80 29.19
CA LEU A 411 10.36 34.53 27.79
C LEU A 411 11.54 34.84 26.87
N ASP A 412 11.61 34.15 25.74
CA ASP A 412 12.61 34.41 24.71
C ASP A 412 11.94 35.00 23.46
N PRO A 413 12.08 36.32 23.19
CA PRO A 413 11.49 36.94 22.00
C PRO A 413 11.86 36.30 20.66
N TYR A 414 12.94 35.51 20.62
CA TYR A 414 13.41 34.74 19.45
C TYR A 414 13.35 33.23 19.66
N GLY A 415 12.85 32.75 20.81
CA GLY A 415 12.65 31.34 21.05
C GLY A 415 11.68 30.75 20.03
N ALA A 416 11.70 29.46 19.83
CA ALA A 416 10.88 28.86 18.79
C ALA A 416 10.46 27.46 19.20
N ASP A 417 9.23 27.13 18.85
CA ASP A 417 8.86 25.75 18.66
C ASP A 417 9.10 25.43 17.20
N MET A 418 10.34 25.07 16.90
CA MET A 418 10.73 24.82 15.52
C MET A 418 9.96 23.63 15.00
N GLU A 419 9.35 23.81 13.84
CA GLU A 419 8.69 22.76 13.06
C GLU A 419 9.36 22.68 11.68
N GLY A 420 8.65 22.19 10.66
CA GLY A 420 9.16 21.90 9.31
C GLY A 420 10.42 22.65 8.85
N VAL A 421 11.37 21.90 8.28
CA VAL A 421 12.68 22.40 7.80
C VAL A 421 12.90 22.09 6.32
N VAL A 422 13.45 23.06 5.59
CA VAL A 422 13.96 22.85 4.23
C VAL A 422 15.34 23.48 4.03
N VAL A 423 16.15 22.87 3.17
CA VAL A 423 17.46 23.39 2.77
C VAL A 423 17.33 24.01 1.39
N ALA A 424 17.69 25.29 1.25
CA ALA A 424 17.71 25.98 -0.03
C ALA A 424 18.92 25.55 -0.89
N ASP A 425 18.89 25.84 -2.19
CA ASP A 425 19.97 25.52 -3.16
C ASP A 425 21.34 26.08 -2.76
N ASP A 426 21.38 27.15 -1.98
CA ASP A 426 22.62 27.76 -1.48
C ASP A 426 23.11 27.15 -0.15
N GLY A 427 22.39 26.16 0.38
CA GLY A 427 22.68 25.44 1.62
C GLY A 427 22.15 26.12 2.88
N THR A 428 21.46 27.25 2.77
CA THR A 428 20.82 27.91 3.93
C THR A 428 19.56 27.18 4.36
N PHE A 429 19.16 27.36 5.62
CA PHE A 429 18.03 26.64 6.22
C PHE A 429 16.83 27.56 6.38
N TRP A 430 15.66 27.10 5.96
CA TRP A 430 14.37 27.76 6.22
C TRP A 430 13.53 26.88 7.13
N MET A 431 13.00 27.47 8.19
CA MET A 431 12.25 26.77 9.24
C MET A 431 11.01 27.56 9.62
N VAL A 432 10.01 26.89 10.17
CA VAL A 432 8.76 27.51 10.64
C VAL A 432 8.52 27.25 12.13
N ASP A 433 7.55 27.93 12.72
CA ASP A 433 7.36 27.98 14.18
C ASP A 433 5.89 27.82 14.60
N GLU A 434 5.63 26.87 15.50
CA GLU A 434 4.30 26.56 16.03
C GLU A 434 3.87 27.59 17.09
N TYR A 435 4.80 28.21 17.84
CA TYR A 435 4.45 29.18 18.86
C TYR A 435 3.83 30.41 18.28
N ARG A 436 4.39 31.01 17.24
CA ARG A 436 3.72 32.12 16.56
C ARG A 436 4.12 31.96 15.11
N PRO A 437 3.16 31.79 14.18
CA PRO A 437 3.49 31.53 12.78
C PRO A 437 4.57 32.48 12.27
N ALA A 438 5.79 31.98 12.17
CA ALA A 438 6.96 32.75 11.79
C ALA A 438 7.82 31.90 10.87
N ILE A 439 8.59 32.56 10.01
CA ILE A 439 9.55 31.92 9.11
C ILE A 439 10.93 32.41 9.52
N TYR A 440 11.84 31.47 9.77
CA TYR A 440 13.24 31.73 10.12
C TYR A 440 14.14 31.32 8.96
N HIS A 441 15.14 32.15 8.66
CA HIS A 441 16.16 31.86 7.65
C HIS A 441 17.53 31.88 8.32
N PHE A 442 18.24 30.75 8.30
CA PHE A 442 19.55 30.57 8.91
C PHE A 442 20.64 30.34 7.87
N ASP A 443 21.84 30.82 8.15
CA ASP A 443 23.01 30.45 7.36
C ASP A 443 23.44 28.99 7.60
N THR A 444 24.39 28.50 6.81
CA THR A 444 24.90 27.12 6.91
C THR A 444 25.54 26.77 8.27
N ALA A 445 25.82 27.77 9.12
CA ALA A 445 26.38 27.60 10.45
C ALA A 445 25.31 27.71 11.56
N GLY A 446 24.03 27.86 11.21
CA GLY A 446 22.93 28.03 12.14
C GLY A 446 22.77 29.45 12.68
N VAL A 447 23.32 30.48 12.02
CA VAL A 447 23.16 31.88 12.43
C VAL A 447 21.96 32.50 11.71
N LEU A 448 21.04 33.08 12.48
CA LEU A 448 19.83 33.73 11.96
C LEU A 448 20.19 34.90 11.04
N ILE A 449 19.71 34.82 9.81
CA ILE A 449 19.82 35.85 8.77
C ILE A 449 18.59 36.76 8.86
N ASP A 450 17.41 36.18 8.70
CA ASP A 450 16.13 36.89 8.67
C ASP A 450 15.06 36.10 9.45
N ARG A 451 14.11 36.83 10.05
CA ARG A 451 12.90 36.28 10.66
C ARG A 451 11.69 37.07 10.19
N PHE A 452 10.67 36.39 9.70
CA PHE A 452 9.44 36.97 9.18
C PHE A 452 8.26 36.59 10.07
N VAL A 453 7.44 37.58 10.41
CA VAL A 453 6.34 37.46 11.37
C VAL A 453 5.04 38.05 10.79
N PRO A 454 3.86 37.73 11.38
CA PRO A 454 2.59 38.32 10.99
C PRO A 454 2.59 39.83 11.21
N GLU A 455 1.95 40.55 10.29
CA GLU A 455 1.68 41.99 10.45
C GLU A 455 1.06 42.28 11.82
N GLY A 456 1.59 43.28 12.54
CA GLY A 456 1.16 43.64 13.90
C GLY A 456 1.88 42.92 15.04
N SER A 457 2.84 42.03 14.76
CA SER A 457 3.62 41.34 15.79
C SER A 457 4.61 42.24 16.53
N ASN A 458 5.08 43.32 15.92
CA ASN A 458 6.00 44.25 16.55
C ASN A 458 5.25 45.31 17.37
N ASN A 459 5.79 45.67 18.54
CA ASN A 459 5.25 46.72 19.40
C ASN A 459 6.32 47.78 19.72
N ALA A 460 6.34 48.85 18.93
CA ALA A 460 7.29 49.94 19.10
C ALA A 460 7.11 50.72 20.42
N GLU A 461 5.91 50.71 21.03
CA GLU A 461 5.67 51.40 22.30
C GLU A 461 6.29 50.64 23.48
N GLU A 462 6.34 49.31 23.38
CA GLU A 462 6.93 48.40 24.38
C GLU A 462 8.39 48.04 24.06
N GLY A 463 8.90 48.45 22.89
CA GLY A 463 10.26 48.17 22.43
C GLY A 463 10.46 46.73 21.95
N ILE A 464 9.37 46.08 21.53
CA ILE A 464 9.36 44.71 21.00
C ILE A 464 9.54 44.77 19.48
N ASP A 465 10.66 44.22 19.01
CA ASP A 465 10.99 44.02 17.59
C ASP A 465 11.49 42.58 17.42
N VAL A 466 10.60 41.74 16.85
CA VAL A 466 10.77 40.29 16.77
C VAL A 466 11.05 39.79 15.36
N GLY A 467 10.94 40.64 14.34
CA GLY A 467 11.21 40.28 12.95
C GLY A 467 10.56 41.22 11.94
N THR A 468 10.73 40.90 10.66
CA THR A 468 10.11 41.62 9.55
C THR A 468 8.64 41.22 9.42
N GLU A 469 7.73 42.18 9.53
CA GLU A 469 6.29 41.95 9.28
C GLU A 469 6.03 41.74 7.79
N ALA A 470 5.94 40.48 7.37
CA ALA A 470 5.78 40.08 5.97
C ALA A 470 4.73 38.96 5.78
N LEU A 471 4.15 38.47 6.87
CA LEU A 471 3.11 37.44 6.87
C LEU A 471 1.73 38.07 7.14
N PRO A 472 0.63 37.46 6.66
CA PRO A 472 -0.72 38.01 6.83
C PRO A 472 -1.13 38.19 8.30
N GLU A 473 -1.71 39.36 8.64
CA GLU A 473 -2.21 39.69 9.99
C GLU A 473 -3.15 38.62 10.57
N VAL A 474 -3.96 37.99 9.72
CA VAL A 474 -4.96 36.98 10.13
C VAL A 474 -4.35 35.73 10.78
N LEU A 475 -3.07 35.42 10.53
CA LEU A 475 -2.37 34.31 11.19
C LEU A 475 -2.28 34.51 12.70
N ALA A 476 -2.42 35.74 13.18
CA ALA A 476 -2.47 36.02 14.60
C ALA A 476 -3.74 35.41 15.26
N GLN A 477 -4.80 35.10 14.51
CA GLN A 477 -6.01 34.44 15.03
C GLN A 477 -5.88 32.92 15.16
N ARG A 478 -4.66 32.39 15.21
CA ARG A 478 -4.41 30.97 15.44
C ARG A 478 -4.81 30.58 16.87
N ARG A 479 -5.18 29.31 17.09
CA ARG A 479 -5.32 28.75 18.45
C ARG A 479 -3.94 28.67 19.11
N ALA A 480 -3.81 29.06 20.37
CA ALA A 480 -2.54 28.97 21.09
C ALA A 480 -1.88 27.60 20.89
N ASN A 481 -0.57 27.60 20.63
CA ASN A 481 0.20 26.41 20.31
C ASN A 481 -0.24 25.66 19.04
N ARG A 482 -0.74 26.36 18.01
CA ARG A 482 -1.15 25.79 16.70
C ARG A 482 -0.75 26.70 15.55
N GLY A 483 0.53 27.03 15.48
CA GLY A 483 1.13 27.90 14.47
C GLY A 483 1.38 27.20 13.15
N PHE A 484 2.55 27.45 12.55
CA PHE A 484 2.97 26.68 11.39
C PHE A 484 3.52 25.33 11.82
N GLU A 485 3.16 24.27 11.10
CA GLU A 485 3.65 22.90 11.31
C GLU A 485 4.64 22.49 10.23
N ALA A 486 4.31 22.79 8.98
CA ALA A 486 4.99 22.19 7.85
C ALA A 486 5.51 23.25 6.90
N VAL A 487 6.59 22.91 6.19
CA VAL A 487 7.14 23.78 5.17
C VAL A 487 7.64 23.00 3.97
N ALA A 488 7.28 23.45 2.77
CA ALA A 488 7.78 22.91 1.52
C ALA A 488 8.42 24.02 0.67
N LEU A 489 9.47 23.73 -0.09
CA LEU A 489 10.15 24.70 -0.96
C LEU A 489 10.14 24.21 -2.40
N HIS A 490 9.61 25.03 -3.31
CA HIS A 490 9.61 24.76 -4.75
C HIS A 490 9.81 26.06 -5.53
N ASP A 491 10.77 26.05 -6.47
CA ASP A 491 11.07 27.20 -7.35
C ASP A 491 11.24 28.56 -6.62
N GLY A 492 11.83 28.53 -5.42
CA GLY A 492 12.08 29.71 -4.59
C GLY A 492 10.86 30.22 -3.81
N ILE A 493 9.72 29.53 -3.89
CA ILE A 493 8.53 29.79 -3.08
C ILE A 493 8.49 28.79 -1.92
N LEU A 494 8.46 29.32 -0.70
CA LEU A 494 8.26 28.59 0.52
C LEU A 494 6.76 28.50 0.83
N TYR A 495 6.23 27.30 1.00
CA TYR A 495 4.84 27.03 1.35
C TYR A 495 4.77 26.63 2.82
N ALA A 496 4.29 27.52 3.68
CA ALA A 496 4.13 27.27 5.11
C ALA A 496 2.67 26.91 5.44
N PHE A 497 2.47 25.83 6.20
CA PHE A 497 1.16 25.27 6.50
C PHE A 497 0.79 25.52 7.95
N VAL A 498 -0.39 26.08 8.19
CA VAL A 498 -0.91 26.25 9.55
C VAL A 498 -1.47 24.92 10.04
N GLN A 499 -1.02 24.44 11.21
CA GLN A 499 -1.31 23.11 11.72
C GLN A 499 -2.81 22.82 11.84
N SER A 500 -3.57 23.75 12.43
CA SER A 500 -5.01 23.63 12.67
C SER A 500 -5.75 24.87 12.16
N PRO A 501 -7.08 24.77 11.90
CA PRO A 501 -7.89 25.91 11.50
C PRO A 501 -7.73 27.13 12.41
N LEU A 502 -7.74 28.33 11.82
CA LEU A 502 -7.70 29.57 12.58
C LEU A 502 -9.00 29.77 13.35
N ASP A 503 -8.93 30.35 14.54
CA ASP A 503 -10.11 30.77 15.29
C ASP A 503 -10.57 32.13 14.74
N ASN A 504 -11.11 32.16 13.51
CA ASN A 504 -11.47 33.41 12.83
C ASN A 504 -12.98 33.54 12.53
N PRO A 505 -13.69 34.55 13.07
CA PRO A 505 -13.21 35.54 14.04
C PRO A 505 -12.91 34.91 15.42
N ASP A 506 -11.97 35.48 16.15
CA ASP A 506 -11.55 35.00 17.47
C ASP A 506 -12.72 34.94 18.46
N THR A 507 -12.87 33.77 19.06
CA THR A 507 -13.67 33.47 20.23
C THR A 507 -12.72 32.99 21.31
N ALA A 508 -12.72 33.63 22.48
CA ALA A 508 -11.82 33.35 23.60
C ALA A 508 -11.86 31.91 24.19
N ASN A 509 -12.44 30.93 23.49
CA ASN A 509 -12.52 29.51 23.82
C ASN A 509 -12.19 28.56 22.65
N ASP A 510 -11.61 29.06 21.56
CA ASP A 510 -11.21 28.31 20.35
C ASP A 510 -12.34 27.51 19.67
N ALA A 511 -13.60 27.90 19.92
CA ALA A 511 -14.75 27.12 19.46
C ALA A 511 -14.90 27.16 17.94
N ASN A 512 -14.41 28.21 17.26
CA ASN A 512 -14.50 28.30 15.80
C ASN A 512 -13.44 27.42 15.13
N SER A 513 -12.21 27.46 15.62
CA SER A 513 -11.11 26.60 15.17
C SER A 513 -11.49 25.11 15.28
N LYS A 514 -11.97 24.68 16.46
CA LYS A 514 -12.35 23.27 16.73
C LYS A 514 -13.56 22.78 15.93
N ALA A 515 -14.38 23.69 15.40
CA ALA A 515 -15.56 23.36 14.60
C ALA A 515 -15.30 23.46 13.08
N SER A 516 -14.08 23.83 12.68
CA SER A 516 -13.68 23.99 11.29
C SER A 516 -12.80 22.85 10.83
N THR A 517 -12.74 22.67 9.50
CA THR A 517 -11.74 21.83 8.82
C THR A 517 -10.88 22.66 7.86
N LEU A 518 -11.08 23.98 7.80
CA LEU A 518 -10.39 24.87 6.86
C LEU A 518 -9.19 25.52 7.54
N THR A 519 -7.99 25.11 7.14
CA THR A 519 -6.72 25.75 7.51
C THR A 519 -6.10 26.48 6.31
N ARG A 520 -4.88 27.02 6.46
CA ARG A 520 -4.23 27.87 5.46
C ARG A 520 -2.85 27.37 5.03
N ILE A 521 -2.56 27.59 3.76
CA ILE A 521 -1.23 27.48 3.13
C ILE A 521 -0.78 28.89 2.75
N ILE A 522 0.42 29.29 3.18
CA ILE A 522 1.02 30.59 2.92
C ILE A 522 2.18 30.40 1.94
N ALA A 523 2.05 30.97 0.74
CA ALA A 523 3.13 30.99 -0.25
C ALA A 523 3.98 32.26 -0.06
N PHE A 524 5.26 32.08 0.24
CA PHE A 524 6.21 33.13 0.58
C PHE A 524 7.39 33.10 -0.39
N ASP A 525 7.65 34.22 -1.07
CA ASP A 525 8.78 34.35 -1.98
C ASP A 525 10.05 34.63 -1.17
N THR A 526 10.96 33.66 -1.14
CA THR A 526 12.20 33.70 -0.35
C THR A 526 13.17 34.79 -0.82
N ALA A 527 13.13 35.17 -2.10
CA ALA A 527 13.98 36.21 -2.65
C ALA A 527 13.41 37.61 -2.38
N ALA A 528 12.08 37.75 -2.43
CA ALA A 528 11.40 39.01 -2.13
C ALA A 528 11.25 39.28 -0.62
N GLY A 529 11.26 38.22 0.20
CA GLY A 529 10.97 38.31 1.63
C GLY A 529 9.52 38.71 1.89
N ALA A 530 8.57 38.19 1.10
CA ALA A 530 7.17 38.63 1.14
C ALA A 530 6.19 37.50 0.80
N THR A 531 5.00 37.57 1.41
CA THR A 531 3.87 36.69 1.06
C THR A 531 3.35 37.01 -0.35
N VAL A 532 3.29 36.00 -1.21
CA VAL A 532 2.78 36.08 -2.59
C VAL A 532 1.47 35.32 -2.78
N GLY A 533 1.06 34.47 -1.83
CA GLY A 533 -0.22 33.79 -1.88
C GLY A 533 -0.72 33.27 -0.54
N GLN A 534 -2.04 33.12 -0.47
CA GLN A 534 -2.74 32.48 0.63
C GLN A 534 -3.79 31.54 0.05
N TYR A 535 -3.84 30.29 0.50
CA TYR A 535 -4.78 29.28 -0.01
C TYR A 535 -5.48 28.59 1.15
N LEU A 536 -6.70 28.12 0.93
CA LEU A 536 -7.39 27.25 1.89
C LEU A 536 -6.96 25.80 1.67
N TYR A 537 -6.69 25.11 2.76
CA TYR A 537 -6.51 23.67 2.82
C TYR A 537 -7.65 23.08 3.66
N GLN A 538 -8.30 22.04 3.15
CA GLN A 538 -9.41 21.39 3.84
C GLN A 538 -8.97 20.05 4.41
N LEU A 539 -8.89 19.97 5.74
CA LEU A 539 -8.69 18.72 6.48
C LEU A 539 -9.89 17.79 6.28
N ASP A 540 -9.67 16.48 6.38
CA ASP A 540 -10.77 15.49 6.33
C ASP A 540 -11.74 15.64 7.51
N GLY A 541 -11.23 16.11 8.66
CA GLY A 541 -12.01 16.33 9.86
C GLY A 541 -12.19 15.07 10.70
N GLY A 542 -13.15 15.11 11.63
CA GLY A 542 -13.28 14.05 12.64
C GLY A 542 -12.07 14.08 13.59
N ALA A 543 -11.27 13.01 13.58
CA ALA A 543 -10.03 12.93 14.36
C ALA A 543 -8.79 13.48 13.62
N LEU A 544 -8.88 13.64 12.29
CA LEU A 544 -7.83 14.22 11.44
C LEU A 544 -7.94 15.76 11.47
N ASP A 545 -7.49 16.36 12.57
CA ASP A 545 -7.64 17.80 12.84
C ASP A 545 -6.33 18.60 12.76
N LYS A 546 -5.23 17.95 12.35
CA LYS A 546 -3.87 18.53 12.33
C LYS A 546 -3.04 18.06 11.14
N ILE A 547 -2.16 18.95 10.69
CA ILE A 547 -1.04 18.63 9.79
C ILE A 547 0.12 18.05 10.61
N GLY A 548 0.94 17.20 10.01
CA GLY A 548 2.20 16.69 10.59
C GLY A 548 3.46 17.28 9.94
N ASP A 549 3.62 17.13 8.62
CA ASP A 549 4.70 17.77 7.84
C ASP A 549 4.32 17.82 6.35
N ALA A 550 5.15 18.45 5.52
CA ALA A 550 4.93 18.59 4.08
C ALA A 550 6.23 18.62 3.28
N VAL A 551 6.19 18.13 2.04
CA VAL A 551 7.30 18.20 1.10
C VAL A 551 6.81 18.55 -0.31
N ALA A 552 7.61 19.30 -1.07
CA ALA A 552 7.27 19.63 -2.46
C ALA A 552 7.71 18.53 -3.43
N LEU A 553 6.88 18.28 -4.45
CA LEU A 553 7.19 17.41 -5.57
C LEU A 553 7.81 18.21 -6.74
N PRO A 554 8.49 17.54 -7.69
CA PRO A 554 9.10 18.21 -8.86
C PRO A 554 8.10 18.91 -9.78
N ASP A 555 6.83 18.52 -9.77
CA ASP A 555 5.74 19.13 -10.55
C ASP A 555 5.13 20.37 -9.89
N GLY A 556 5.54 20.69 -8.65
CA GLY A 556 5.05 21.81 -7.85
C GLY A 556 3.82 21.49 -7.00
N ASP A 557 3.28 20.27 -7.08
CA ASP A 557 2.36 19.76 -6.07
C ASP A 557 3.12 19.45 -4.77
N MET A 558 2.39 19.20 -3.68
CA MET A 558 2.99 18.93 -2.37
C MET A 558 2.41 17.64 -1.80
N LEU A 559 3.20 16.93 -1.01
CA LEU A 559 2.72 15.88 -0.12
C LEU A 559 2.56 16.46 1.28
N VAL A 560 1.44 16.17 1.95
CA VAL A 560 1.10 16.72 3.27
C VAL A 560 0.58 15.61 4.17
N ILE A 561 1.14 15.47 5.37
CA ILE A 561 0.64 14.55 6.39
C ILE A 561 -0.57 15.20 7.09
N GLU A 562 -1.70 14.49 7.12
CA GLU A 562 -2.78 14.67 8.07
C GLU A 562 -2.78 13.53 9.08
N ARG A 563 -2.94 13.85 10.37
CA ARG A 563 -2.87 12.84 11.42
C ARG A 563 -3.88 13.06 12.52
N ASP A 564 -4.32 11.96 13.12
CA ASP A 564 -5.02 11.96 14.39
C ASP A 564 -4.05 11.85 15.58
N SER A 565 -4.58 11.80 16.81
CA SER A 565 -3.80 11.52 18.02
C SER A 565 -3.92 10.06 18.49
N ALA A 566 -4.40 9.15 17.63
CA ALA A 566 -4.48 7.73 17.96
C ALA A 566 -3.15 7.02 17.67
N VAL A 567 -2.99 5.86 18.28
CA VAL A 567 -1.87 4.92 18.07
C VAL A 567 -2.41 3.53 17.73
N GLY A 568 -1.59 2.69 17.12
CA GLY A 568 -1.98 1.32 16.73
C GLY A 568 -2.74 1.25 15.39
N PRO A 569 -3.26 0.07 15.04
CA PRO A 569 -3.75 -0.23 13.68
C PRO A 569 -4.95 0.61 13.20
N GLY A 570 -5.69 1.24 14.12
CA GLY A 570 -6.80 2.13 13.78
C GLY A 570 -6.42 3.61 13.70
N ALA A 571 -5.14 3.95 13.86
CA ALA A 571 -4.68 5.33 13.79
C ALA A 571 -4.64 5.82 12.35
N GLN A 572 -5.19 7.01 12.11
CA GLN A 572 -5.20 7.62 10.78
C GLN A 572 -4.00 8.56 10.63
N LYS A 573 -3.04 8.15 9.80
CA LYS A 573 -1.80 8.89 9.48
C LYS A 573 -1.66 8.98 7.96
N LEU A 574 -2.30 9.96 7.35
CA LEU A 574 -2.54 10.00 5.91
C LEU A 574 -1.62 11.01 5.24
N ILE A 575 -0.90 10.60 4.20
CA ILE A 575 -0.18 11.50 3.30
C ILE A 575 -1.11 11.80 2.11
N TYR A 576 -1.41 13.07 1.91
CA TYR A 576 -2.19 13.59 0.79
C TYR A 576 -1.28 14.21 -0.27
N LYS A 577 -1.53 13.93 -1.55
CA LYS A 577 -1.03 14.78 -2.64
C LYS A 577 -1.95 15.98 -2.78
N VAL A 578 -1.38 17.18 -2.76
CA VAL A 578 -2.08 18.47 -2.67
C VAL A 578 -1.65 19.36 -3.84
N SER A 579 -2.63 19.81 -4.62
CA SER A 579 -2.42 20.73 -5.74
C SER A 579 -3.05 22.08 -5.47
N LEU A 580 -2.27 23.14 -5.74
CA LEU A 580 -2.77 24.52 -5.77
C LEU A 580 -3.33 24.92 -7.15
N ALA A 581 -3.25 24.03 -8.14
CA ALA A 581 -3.80 24.29 -9.46
C ALA A 581 -5.31 24.51 -9.39
N GLY A 582 -5.78 25.71 -9.78
CA GLY A 582 -7.19 26.09 -9.71
C GLY A 582 -7.67 26.53 -8.32
N ALA A 583 -6.85 26.42 -7.28
CA ALA A 583 -7.15 26.95 -5.95
C ALA A 583 -7.20 28.48 -5.98
N THR A 584 -8.07 29.06 -5.15
CA THR A 584 -8.23 30.52 -5.09
C THR A 584 -7.15 31.14 -4.22
N ASN A 585 -6.29 31.98 -4.80
CA ASN A 585 -5.38 32.82 -4.02
C ASN A 585 -6.15 33.95 -3.32
N LEU A 586 -6.11 33.97 -1.99
CA LEU A 586 -6.80 34.92 -1.14
C LEU A 586 -6.03 36.23 -0.94
N GLN A 587 -4.73 36.27 -1.26
CA GLN A 587 -3.84 37.41 -0.98
C GLN A 587 -4.32 38.72 -1.64
N GLU A 588 -4.96 38.62 -2.80
CA GLU A 588 -5.43 39.78 -3.58
C GLU A 588 -6.92 40.09 -3.39
N ARG A 589 -7.61 39.41 -2.46
CA ARG A 589 -9.07 39.53 -2.29
C ARG A 589 -9.45 40.45 -1.13
N ASP A 590 -10.17 41.53 -1.47
CA ASP A 590 -10.77 42.46 -0.49
C ASP A 590 -12.20 42.07 -0.07
N ASP A 591 -12.80 41.07 -0.73
CA ASP A 591 -14.21 40.69 -0.61
C ASP A 591 -14.43 39.40 0.20
N LEU A 592 -13.46 39.05 1.05
CA LEU A 592 -13.53 37.86 1.90
C LEU A 592 -14.70 37.98 2.91
N PRO A 593 -15.41 36.87 3.21
CA PRO A 593 -16.42 36.85 4.26
C PRO A 593 -15.80 37.23 5.61
N VAL A 594 -16.23 38.36 6.18
CA VAL A 594 -15.76 38.86 7.47
C VAL A 594 -16.94 39.16 8.41
N GLY A 595 -16.81 38.80 9.69
CA GLY A 595 -17.73 39.24 10.74
C GLY A 595 -18.16 38.16 11.74
N PRO A 596 -18.89 38.56 12.80
CA PRO A 596 -19.28 37.68 13.91
C PRO A 596 -20.21 36.52 13.50
N ASP A 597 -20.86 36.61 12.34
CA ASP A 597 -21.73 35.58 11.77
C ASP A 597 -21.01 34.59 10.84
N GLY A 598 -19.71 34.78 10.52
CA GLY A 598 -18.88 33.75 9.88
C GLY A 598 -17.62 34.29 9.19
N GLY A 599 -16.43 34.02 9.74
CA GLY A 599 -15.16 34.16 9.03
C GLY A 599 -15.03 33.14 7.90
N LEU A 600 -13.94 33.20 7.14
CA LEU A 600 -13.69 32.31 6.01
C LEU A 600 -13.62 30.84 6.45
N GLU A 601 -13.04 30.60 7.63
CA GLU A 601 -12.86 29.30 8.27
C GLU A 601 -14.18 28.68 8.76
N ARG A 602 -15.30 29.43 8.76
CA ARG A 602 -16.62 28.91 9.13
C ARG A 602 -17.55 28.66 7.95
N GLN A 603 -17.05 28.83 6.73
CA GLN A 603 -17.86 28.62 5.53
C GLN A 603 -18.07 27.13 5.29
N SER A 604 -19.32 26.74 5.00
CA SER A 604 -19.56 25.43 4.40
C SER A 604 -19.08 25.41 2.95
N ALA A 605 -19.00 24.22 2.35
CA ALA A 605 -18.69 24.07 0.92
C ALA A 605 -19.59 24.95 0.03
N LEU A 606 -20.90 25.04 0.33
CA LEU A 606 -21.83 25.92 -0.37
C LEU A 606 -21.52 27.42 -0.14
N GLY A 607 -21.04 27.77 1.06
CA GLY A 607 -20.60 29.13 1.39
C GLY A 607 -19.40 29.55 0.57
N LEU A 608 -18.37 28.69 0.51
CA LEU A 608 -17.18 28.90 -0.32
C LEU A 608 -17.52 29.01 -1.80
N ALA A 609 -18.35 28.10 -2.32
CA ALA A 609 -18.81 28.13 -3.70
C ALA A 609 -19.56 29.44 -4.06
N ARG A 610 -20.39 29.95 -3.14
CA ARG A 610 -21.07 31.25 -3.31
C ARG A 610 -20.10 32.44 -3.29
N ALA A 611 -19.01 32.34 -2.55
CA ALA A 611 -17.93 33.33 -2.54
C ALA A 611 -16.95 33.18 -3.73
N GLY A 612 -17.13 32.14 -4.55
CA GLY A 612 -16.20 31.80 -5.62
C GLY A 612 -14.81 31.46 -5.10
N ILE A 613 -14.74 30.77 -3.96
CA ILE A 613 -13.50 30.32 -3.33
C ILE A 613 -13.40 28.80 -3.48
N VAL A 614 -12.29 28.35 -4.04
CA VAL A 614 -11.95 26.94 -4.25
C VAL A 614 -10.72 26.63 -3.37
N PRO A 615 -10.83 25.73 -2.38
CA PRO A 615 -9.68 25.21 -1.64
C PRO A 615 -8.68 24.47 -2.53
N ALA A 616 -7.49 24.18 -2.00
CA ALA A 616 -6.54 23.27 -2.62
C ALA A 616 -7.20 21.90 -2.85
N ALA A 617 -6.96 21.30 -4.02
CA ALA A 617 -7.40 19.95 -4.30
C ALA A 617 -6.44 18.97 -3.61
N LYS A 618 -6.98 17.87 -3.06
CA LYS A 618 -6.15 16.81 -2.48
C LYS A 618 -6.70 15.42 -2.84
N SER A 619 -5.80 14.44 -2.86
CA SER A 619 -6.10 13.02 -3.03
C SER A 619 -5.20 12.20 -2.11
N LEU A 620 -5.74 11.16 -1.48
CA LEU A 620 -4.96 10.27 -0.62
C LEU A 620 -3.82 9.66 -1.44
N TYR A 621 -2.61 9.73 -0.91
CA TYR A 621 -1.39 9.24 -1.57
C TYR A 621 -0.81 8.03 -0.85
N VAL A 622 -0.70 8.08 0.48
CA VAL A 622 -0.25 6.96 1.32
C VAL A 622 -1.02 6.97 2.64
N ASP A 623 -1.44 5.81 3.14
CA ASP A 623 -1.93 5.65 4.52
C ASP A 623 -0.85 4.99 5.38
N LEU A 624 -0.09 5.78 6.15
CA LEU A 624 1.01 5.29 6.99
C LEU A 624 0.52 4.36 8.10
N GLY A 625 -0.70 4.60 8.61
CA GLY A 625 -1.30 3.77 9.65
C GLY A 625 -1.56 2.37 9.11
N ALA A 626 -2.17 2.28 7.93
CA ALA A 626 -2.40 1.02 7.21
C ALA A 626 -1.11 0.30 6.82
N LEU A 627 -0.03 1.04 6.51
CA LEU A 627 1.29 0.46 6.25
C LEU A 627 2.03 -0.05 7.50
N GLY A 628 1.49 0.20 8.70
CA GLY A 628 2.08 -0.27 9.95
C GLY A 628 2.98 0.74 10.67
N TYR A 629 3.01 2.02 10.26
CA TYR A 629 3.69 3.09 10.99
C TYR A 629 2.89 3.50 12.25
N THR A 630 2.94 2.64 13.28
CA THR A 630 1.97 2.66 14.40
C THR A 630 2.59 2.96 15.77
N GLN A 631 3.92 3.14 15.84
CA GLN A 631 4.65 3.22 17.12
C GLN A 631 4.49 4.56 17.86
N GLY A 632 4.05 5.62 17.17
CA GLY A 632 3.79 6.95 17.74
C GLY A 632 2.62 7.63 17.03
N ASP A 633 2.03 8.65 17.66
CA ASP A 633 0.89 9.38 17.10
C ASP A 633 1.27 10.58 16.22
N LYS A 634 2.55 10.95 16.18
CA LYS A 634 3.08 12.17 15.58
C LYS A 634 4.15 11.94 14.50
N PRO A 635 3.79 11.46 13.29
CA PRO A 635 4.68 11.58 12.15
C PRO A 635 4.78 13.07 11.75
N GLU A 636 5.86 13.73 12.16
CA GLU A 636 6.06 15.18 12.04
C GLU A 636 7.32 15.52 11.20
N GLY A 637 7.94 14.52 10.57
CA GLY A 637 8.93 14.74 9.51
C GLY A 637 8.59 13.95 8.24
N LEU A 638 8.63 14.60 7.08
CA LEU A 638 8.40 14.02 5.76
C LEU A 638 9.42 14.54 4.73
N ALA A 639 10.11 13.63 4.03
CA ALA A 639 11.04 13.98 2.95
C ALA A 639 10.79 13.17 1.68
N LEU A 640 11.04 13.81 0.52
CA LEU A 640 11.12 13.18 -0.78
C LEU A 640 12.57 12.73 -1.02
N VAL A 641 12.81 11.42 -1.07
CA VAL A 641 14.14 10.84 -1.31
C VAL A 641 14.40 10.67 -2.81
N GLY A 642 13.36 10.30 -3.55
CA GLY A 642 13.37 10.12 -5.00
C GLY A 642 11.95 10.17 -5.57
N GLU A 643 11.79 9.97 -6.87
CA GLU A 643 10.47 9.94 -7.54
C GLU A 643 9.51 8.94 -6.90
N ASP A 644 10.07 7.81 -6.46
CA ASP A 644 9.37 6.64 -5.95
C ASP A 644 9.72 6.32 -4.49
N THR A 645 10.29 7.27 -3.73
CA THR A 645 10.71 7.00 -2.35
C THR A 645 10.48 8.21 -1.45
N LEU A 646 9.78 7.98 -0.34
CA LEU A 646 9.60 8.94 0.75
C LEU A 646 10.32 8.47 2.01
N ALA A 647 10.61 9.41 2.90
CA ALA A 647 11.05 9.11 4.25
C ALA A 647 10.18 9.84 5.27
N VAL A 648 9.93 9.19 6.42
CA VAL A 648 9.19 9.76 7.54
C VAL A 648 9.93 9.56 8.85
N ILE A 649 9.76 10.48 9.80
CA ILE A 649 10.24 10.33 11.18
C ILE A 649 9.22 10.92 12.14
N ASN A 650 9.13 10.36 13.35
CA ASN A 650 8.18 10.82 14.35
C ASN A 650 8.81 11.72 15.42
N ASP A 651 7.99 12.65 15.90
CA ASP A 651 8.13 13.21 17.23
C ASP A 651 7.77 12.11 18.24
N ASN A 652 8.63 11.96 19.24
CA ASN A 652 8.51 10.97 20.30
C ASN A 652 8.35 11.61 21.68
N ASP A 653 8.15 12.93 21.75
CA ASP A 653 8.07 13.74 22.98
C ASP A 653 9.25 13.48 23.92
N PHE A 654 10.43 13.22 23.35
CA PHE A 654 11.65 12.82 24.06
C PHE A 654 11.50 11.53 24.92
N GLY A 655 10.42 10.78 24.76
CA GLY A 655 10.05 9.61 25.56
C GLY A 655 9.42 9.94 26.92
N LEU A 656 8.93 11.17 27.13
CA LEU A 656 8.40 11.64 28.41
C LEU A 656 6.91 11.26 28.62
N VAL A 657 6.45 11.23 29.88
CA VAL A 657 5.02 11.06 30.25
C VAL A 657 4.28 12.40 30.32
N GLY A 658 5.03 13.50 30.37
CA GLY A 658 4.49 14.84 30.54
C GLY A 658 4.20 15.26 31.99
N THR A 659 4.38 14.39 33.00
CA THR A 659 4.15 14.75 34.42
C THR A 659 5.45 14.84 35.24
N PHE A 660 5.42 15.63 36.32
CA PHE A 660 6.59 15.88 37.18
C PHE A 660 6.20 16.20 38.64
N ASP A 661 7.17 16.05 39.55
CA ASP A 661 7.05 16.45 40.96
C ASP A 661 7.77 17.79 41.21
N PRO A 662 7.04 18.90 41.41
CA PRO A 662 7.63 20.22 41.66
C PRO A 662 8.43 20.30 42.96
N ALA A 663 8.19 19.42 43.93
CA ALA A 663 8.91 19.41 45.20
C ALA A 663 10.33 18.86 45.06
N THR A 664 10.57 18.01 44.05
CA THR A 664 11.84 17.34 43.82
C THR A 664 12.50 17.73 42.50
N GLY A 665 11.75 18.31 41.56
CA GLY A 665 12.19 18.61 40.21
C GLY A 665 12.37 17.35 39.35
N LEU A 666 11.78 16.22 39.76
CA LEU A 666 11.87 14.96 39.04
C LEU A 666 10.72 14.83 38.03
N LEU A 667 11.06 14.43 36.81
CA LEU A 667 10.10 13.92 35.83
C LEU A 667 9.64 12.52 36.24
N ASP A 668 8.37 12.20 36.01
CA ASP A 668 7.87 10.85 36.23
C ASP A 668 8.45 9.86 35.21
N GLU A 669 8.72 8.63 35.64
CA GLU A 669 9.25 7.59 34.76
C GLU A 669 8.20 7.16 33.73
N ASN A 670 8.58 7.14 32.45
CA ASN A 670 7.77 6.52 31.39
C ASN A 670 8.08 5.01 31.31
N PRO A 671 7.14 4.12 31.69
CA PRO A 671 7.38 2.68 31.59
C PRO A 671 7.35 2.17 30.14
N ALA A 672 6.83 2.95 29.20
CA ALA A 672 6.72 2.60 27.78
C ALA A 672 6.95 3.84 26.90
N PRO A 673 8.20 4.36 26.85
CA PRO A 673 8.53 5.53 26.05
C PRO A 673 8.31 5.26 24.56
N VAL A 674 7.70 6.23 23.86
CA VAL A 674 7.59 6.19 22.41
C VAL A 674 9.00 6.25 21.82
N PRO A 675 9.39 5.27 20.98
CA PRO A 675 10.69 5.31 20.30
C PRO A 675 10.71 6.37 19.20
N VAL A 676 11.92 6.77 18.80
CA VAL A 676 12.12 7.48 17.53
C VAL A 676 12.22 6.42 16.44
N VAL A 677 11.38 6.51 15.42
CA VAL A 677 11.26 5.55 14.32
C VAL A 677 11.39 6.29 13.01
N PHE A 678 12.42 5.92 12.24
CA PHE A 678 12.59 6.34 10.86
C PHE A 678 11.87 5.33 9.95
N GLY A 679 11.08 5.82 9.00
CA GLY A 679 10.42 5.01 7.97
C GLY A 679 10.93 5.39 6.57
N LEU A 680 11.24 4.40 5.74
CA LEU A 680 11.41 4.55 4.30
C LEU A 680 10.20 3.95 3.61
N ILE A 681 9.58 4.71 2.72
CA ILE A 681 8.38 4.31 1.99
C ILE A 681 8.73 4.23 0.51
N ASP A 682 8.68 3.02 -0.04
CA ASP A 682 8.89 2.78 -1.47
C ASP A 682 7.54 2.81 -2.18
N LEU A 683 7.39 3.70 -3.14
CA LEU A 683 6.18 3.95 -3.92
C LEU A 683 6.34 3.29 -5.28
N ARG A 684 5.72 2.15 -5.48
CA ARG A 684 5.77 1.45 -6.77
C ARG A 684 4.59 1.85 -7.62
N SER A 685 4.81 1.87 -8.94
CA SER A 685 3.72 2.14 -9.88
C SER A 685 2.58 1.15 -9.68
N ASN A 686 1.37 1.66 -9.89
CA ASN A 686 0.14 0.98 -9.55
C ASN A 686 -0.97 1.43 -10.48
N GLY A 687 -0.69 1.41 -11.78
CA GLY A 687 -1.69 1.64 -12.80
C GLY A 687 -2.41 0.37 -13.21
N LEU A 688 -3.37 0.53 -14.09
CA LEU A 688 -3.83 -0.54 -14.97
C LEU A 688 -4.09 0.02 -16.37
N ASP A 689 -3.98 -0.82 -17.37
CA ASP A 689 -4.70 -0.61 -18.62
C ASP A 689 -6.16 -1.05 -18.44
N ALA A 690 -7.10 -0.12 -18.58
CA ALA A 690 -8.50 -0.32 -18.20
C ALA A 690 -9.46 -0.47 -19.39
N SER A 691 -8.96 -0.37 -20.63
CA SER A 691 -9.80 -0.28 -21.82
C SER A 691 -9.32 -1.17 -22.94
N ASP A 692 -10.22 -1.98 -23.48
CA ASP A 692 -10.03 -2.72 -24.73
C ASP A 692 -10.37 -1.88 -25.99
N ARG A 693 -10.52 -0.55 -25.87
CA ARG A 693 -11.07 0.34 -26.92
C ARG A 693 -10.27 1.61 -27.20
N ASP A 694 -9.13 1.82 -26.55
CA ASP A 694 -8.26 2.95 -26.87
C ASP A 694 -7.21 2.61 -27.96
N GLY A 695 -6.98 1.32 -28.19
CA GLY A 695 -6.10 0.78 -29.22
C GLY A 695 -4.62 0.99 -28.91
N ALA A 696 -4.24 1.11 -27.63
CA ALA A 696 -2.88 1.27 -27.19
C ALA A 696 -2.69 0.76 -25.76
N ILE A 697 -1.50 0.26 -25.44
CA ILE A 697 -1.14 -0.04 -24.04
C ILE A 697 -1.11 1.27 -23.24
N ASN A 698 -1.99 1.40 -22.26
CA ASN A 698 -2.25 2.64 -21.52
C ASN A 698 -2.32 2.42 -20.01
N ILE A 699 -1.28 1.78 -19.46
CA ILE A 699 -1.12 1.56 -18.03
C ILE A 699 -0.95 2.91 -17.31
N ARG A 700 -1.94 3.29 -16.51
CA ARG A 700 -1.92 4.55 -15.74
C ARG A 700 -2.84 4.47 -14.52
N HIS A 701 -2.76 5.50 -13.68
CA HIS A 701 -3.61 5.60 -12.51
C HIS A 701 -5.06 5.91 -12.87
N TRP A 702 -5.97 5.28 -12.14
CA TRP A 702 -7.42 5.41 -12.29
C TRP A 702 -8.09 5.49 -10.93
N PRO A 703 -9.20 6.24 -10.76
CA PRO A 703 -9.95 6.30 -9.52
C PRO A 703 -10.80 5.02 -9.32
N VAL A 704 -10.13 3.87 -9.20
CA VAL A 704 -10.68 2.52 -9.11
C VAL A 704 -10.00 1.78 -7.96
N LEU A 705 -10.77 0.98 -7.23
CA LEU A 705 -10.23 0.04 -6.24
C LEU A 705 -10.28 -1.39 -6.82
N GLY A 706 -9.15 -2.09 -6.85
CA GLY A 706 -9.08 -3.51 -7.19
C GLY A 706 -9.32 -4.40 -5.98
N MET A 707 -10.15 -5.43 -6.15
CA MET A 707 -10.35 -6.46 -5.13
C MET A 707 -9.25 -7.51 -5.28
N TYR A 708 -8.61 -7.94 -4.19
CA TYR A 708 -7.48 -8.88 -4.28
C TYR A 708 -7.91 -10.25 -4.76
N MET A 709 -9.01 -10.81 -4.24
CA MET A 709 -9.66 -12.01 -4.82
C MET A 709 -8.67 -13.09 -5.30
N PRO A 710 -7.96 -13.73 -4.37
CA PRO A 710 -6.89 -14.66 -4.74
C PRO A 710 -7.41 -16.05 -5.09
N ASP A 711 -7.03 -16.55 -6.25
CA ASP A 711 -7.30 -17.92 -6.69
C ASP A 711 -6.34 -18.86 -5.94
N ALA A 712 -5.05 -18.86 -6.31
CA ALA A 712 -4.05 -19.68 -5.62
C ALA A 712 -3.37 -19.00 -4.41
N ILE A 713 -2.97 -19.83 -3.44
CA ILE A 713 -2.21 -19.42 -2.25
C ILE A 713 -1.09 -20.41 -1.91
N ALA A 714 0.05 -19.90 -1.43
CA ALA A 714 1.13 -20.70 -0.83
C ALA A 714 1.65 -20.07 0.47
N ALA A 715 2.22 -20.91 1.34
CA ALA A 715 2.76 -20.51 2.64
C ALA A 715 4.25 -20.83 2.76
N TYR A 716 5.03 -19.93 3.36
CA TYR A 716 6.46 -20.13 3.61
C TYR A 716 6.95 -19.35 4.83
N GLU A 717 8.09 -19.78 5.39
CA GLU A 717 8.71 -19.16 6.56
C GLU A 717 10.02 -18.44 6.19
N VAL A 718 10.21 -17.24 6.73
CA VAL A 718 11.46 -16.48 6.66
C VAL A 718 11.82 -16.03 8.07
N ASP A 719 13.00 -16.41 8.55
CA ASP A 719 13.49 -16.10 9.91
C ASP A 719 12.52 -16.44 11.05
N GLY A 720 11.69 -17.48 10.87
CA GLY A 720 10.71 -17.95 11.84
C GLY A 720 9.39 -17.17 11.86
N ALA A 721 9.20 -16.21 10.93
CA ALA A 721 7.92 -15.59 10.66
C ALA A 721 7.25 -16.28 9.46
N LEU A 722 5.93 -16.51 9.57
CA LEU A 722 5.11 -17.11 8.52
C LEU A 722 4.59 -16.02 7.58
N TYR A 723 4.70 -16.28 6.28
CA TYR A 723 4.21 -15.45 5.19
C TYR A 723 3.33 -16.28 4.26
N LEU A 724 2.37 -15.59 3.64
CA LEU A 724 1.52 -16.14 2.58
C LEU A 724 1.85 -15.40 1.29
N ILE A 725 1.73 -16.09 0.15
CA ILE A 725 1.76 -15.48 -1.17
C ILE A 725 0.49 -15.88 -1.92
N THR A 726 -0.17 -14.93 -2.56
CA THR A 726 -1.40 -15.15 -3.32
C THR A 726 -1.25 -14.67 -4.76
N ALA A 727 -1.92 -15.35 -5.68
CA ALA A 727 -2.11 -14.93 -7.06
C ALA A 727 -3.54 -14.36 -7.19
N ASN A 728 -3.65 -13.08 -7.59
CA ASN A 728 -4.87 -12.28 -7.47
C ASN A 728 -5.57 -12.12 -8.83
N GLU A 729 -6.15 -13.21 -9.34
CA GLU A 729 -6.82 -13.26 -10.64
C GLU A 729 -8.14 -12.47 -10.63
N GLY A 730 -9.05 -12.90 -9.75
CA GLY A 730 -10.26 -12.19 -9.38
C GLY A 730 -11.48 -12.54 -10.21
N ASP A 731 -12.10 -13.67 -9.91
CA ASP A 731 -13.34 -14.08 -10.55
C ASP A 731 -14.59 -13.33 -10.07
N ALA A 732 -15.75 -13.58 -10.68
CA ALA A 732 -16.98 -12.87 -10.36
C ALA A 732 -18.15 -13.83 -10.27
N ARG A 733 -19.12 -13.54 -9.38
CA ARG A 733 -20.38 -14.29 -9.39
C ARG A 733 -21.28 -13.84 -10.54
N ASP A 734 -21.19 -14.54 -11.68
CA ASP A 734 -22.01 -14.31 -12.88
C ASP A 734 -22.82 -15.55 -13.29
N TYR A 735 -23.98 -15.72 -12.65
CA TYR A 735 -24.90 -16.85 -12.85
C TYR A 735 -26.20 -16.42 -13.57
N GLU A 736 -26.96 -17.39 -14.12
CA GLU A 736 -28.27 -17.09 -14.75
C GLU A 736 -29.24 -16.42 -13.76
N GLY A 737 -29.23 -16.86 -12.50
CA GLY A 737 -30.10 -16.37 -11.43
C GLY A 737 -29.64 -15.08 -10.76
N TYR A 738 -28.34 -14.75 -10.83
CA TYR A 738 -27.72 -13.60 -10.19
C TYR A 738 -26.39 -13.27 -10.85
N SER A 739 -26.19 -11.99 -11.15
CA SER A 739 -24.91 -11.49 -11.65
C SER A 739 -24.57 -10.23 -10.89
N GLU A 740 -23.35 -10.17 -10.36
CA GLU A 740 -22.83 -8.94 -9.78
C GLU A 740 -22.10 -8.06 -10.80
N GLU A 741 -21.81 -8.58 -11.99
CA GLU A 741 -20.98 -7.88 -12.97
C GLU A 741 -21.77 -6.80 -13.72
N THR A 742 -21.15 -5.63 -13.90
CA THR A 742 -21.57 -4.64 -14.87
C THR A 742 -20.37 -3.94 -15.49
N ARG A 743 -20.62 -2.94 -16.34
CA ARG A 743 -19.59 -2.07 -16.92
C ARG A 743 -19.68 -0.68 -16.30
N VAL A 744 -18.54 -0.01 -16.12
CA VAL A 744 -18.51 1.33 -15.49
C VAL A 744 -19.39 2.35 -16.22
N LYS A 745 -19.54 2.27 -17.55
CA LYS A 745 -20.43 3.17 -18.32
C LYS A 745 -21.92 3.00 -18.00
N ASP A 746 -22.31 1.85 -17.45
CA ASP A 746 -23.69 1.55 -17.09
C ASP A 746 -24.01 1.94 -15.64
N LEU A 747 -22.99 2.34 -14.86
CA LEU A 747 -23.15 2.91 -13.53
C LEU A 747 -23.72 4.33 -13.58
N VAL A 748 -24.38 4.73 -12.51
CA VAL A 748 -24.74 6.13 -12.25
C VAL A 748 -23.78 6.69 -11.21
N LEU A 749 -22.67 7.27 -11.66
CA LEU A 749 -21.65 7.81 -10.76
C LEU A 749 -22.14 9.06 -10.01
N ASP A 750 -21.83 9.17 -8.71
CA ASP A 750 -22.03 10.41 -7.96
C ASP A 750 -21.08 11.49 -8.51
N LEU A 751 -21.63 12.62 -8.96
CA LEU A 751 -20.85 13.74 -9.48
C LEU A 751 -20.07 14.50 -8.41
N ALA A 752 -20.35 14.30 -7.12
CA ALA A 752 -19.52 14.81 -6.05
C ALA A 752 -18.20 14.03 -5.95
N ALA A 753 -18.26 12.69 -6.07
CA ALA A 753 -17.08 11.82 -6.10
C ALA A 753 -16.36 11.86 -7.46
N TYR A 754 -17.11 11.89 -8.56
CA TYR A 754 -16.60 11.89 -9.94
C TYR A 754 -17.06 13.11 -10.75
N PRO A 755 -16.51 14.32 -10.50
CA PRO A 755 -16.86 15.52 -11.28
C PRO A 755 -16.63 15.39 -12.80
N ASN A 756 -15.76 14.47 -13.20
CA ASN A 756 -15.39 14.13 -14.59
C ASN A 756 -16.02 12.80 -15.08
N ALA A 757 -17.13 12.35 -14.48
CA ALA A 757 -17.78 11.07 -14.81
C ALA A 757 -17.95 10.79 -16.31
N VAL A 758 -18.30 11.80 -17.13
CA VAL A 758 -18.47 11.64 -18.58
C VAL A 758 -17.18 11.18 -19.28
N GLU A 759 -16.03 11.74 -18.88
CA GLU A 759 -14.73 11.34 -19.42
C GLU A 759 -14.35 9.96 -18.91
N LEU A 760 -14.53 9.70 -17.61
CA LEU A 760 -14.22 8.38 -17.03
C LEU A 760 -15.02 7.27 -17.70
N GLN A 761 -16.31 7.49 -17.96
CA GLN A 761 -17.23 6.51 -18.56
C GLN A 761 -17.10 6.37 -20.09
N ASP A 762 -16.20 7.09 -20.75
CA ASP A 762 -15.92 6.86 -22.17
C ASP A 762 -15.34 5.44 -22.36
N ASP A 763 -15.72 4.75 -23.45
CA ASP A 763 -15.29 3.38 -23.72
C ASP A 763 -13.75 3.25 -23.80
N ALA A 764 -13.05 4.29 -24.25
CA ALA A 764 -11.58 4.38 -24.33
C ALA A 764 -10.89 4.69 -22.98
N ASN A 765 -11.68 4.86 -21.91
CA ASN A 765 -11.22 5.06 -20.54
C ASN A 765 -11.79 3.91 -19.68
N LEU A 766 -12.50 4.20 -18.59
CA LEU A 766 -13.06 3.17 -17.73
C LEU A 766 -14.36 2.58 -18.25
N GLY A 767 -15.01 3.17 -19.26
CA GLY A 767 -16.38 2.80 -19.66
C GLY A 767 -16.58 1.31 -19.95
N ARG A 768 -15.53 0.64 -20.41
CA ARG A 768 -15.51 -0.81 -20.66
C ARG A 768 -15.08 -1.64 -19.47
N LEU A 769 -14.41 -1.10 -18.46
CA LEU A 769 -13.94 -1.87 -17.30
C LEU A 769 -15.12 -2.61 -16.62
N ARG A 770 -14.92 -3.91 -16.35
CA ARG A 770 -15.83 -4.72 -15.52
C ARG A 770 -15.76 -4.28 -14.06
N THR A 771 -16.92 -4.18 -13.43
CA THR A 771 -17.06 -3.71 -12.05
C THR A 771 -18.19 -4.43 -11.34
N SER A 772 -18.04 -4.63 -10.03
CA SER A 772 -19.09 -5.22 -9.20
C SER A 772 -20.23 -4.22 -8.92
N THR A 773 -21.45 -4.74 -8.84
CA THR A 773 -22.67 -4.06 -8.36
C THR A 773 -23.04 -4.45 -6.93
N ALA A 774 -22.30 -5.39 -6.32
CA ALA A 774 -22.48 -5.78 -4.93
C ALA A 774 -22.01 -4.68 -3.95
N MET A 775 -21.27 -3.68 -4.45
CA MET A 775 -20.69 -2.60 -3.68
C MET A 775 -20.54 -1.32 -4.52
N GLY A 776 -20.15 -0.21 -3.88
CA GLY A 776 -19.91 1.08 -4.56
C GLY A 776 -20.93 2.18 -4.27
N ASP A 777 -22.16 1.80 -3.86
CA ASP A 777 -23.21 2.70 -3.38
C ASP A 777 -23.26 2.63 -1.85
N ALA A 778 -22.45 3.47 -1.19
CA ALA A 778 -22.21 3.33 0.25
C ALA A 778 -23.38 3.84 1.10
N ASP A 779 -24.19 4.76 0.58
CA ASP A 779 -25.33 5.34 1.30
C ASP A 779 -26.70 4.82 0.83
N GLY A 780 -26.72 3.98 -0.22
CA GLY A 780 -27.89 3.28 -0.74
C GLY A 780 -28.85 4.19 -1.51
N ASP A 781 -28.38 5.30 -2.05
CA ASP A 781 -29.21 6.26 -2.78
C ASP A 781 -29.32 5.97 -4.29
N GLY A 782 -28.57 4.98 -4.78
CA GLY A 782 -28.51 4.53 -6.17
C GLY A 782 -27.47 5.28 -7.01
N LEU A 783 -26.65 6.14 -6.41
CA LEU A 783 -25.45 6.70 -6.98
C LEU A 783 -24.22 5.88 -6.53
N VAL A 784 -23.17 5.87 -7.34
CA VAL A 784 -21.95 5.13 -7.04
C VAL A 784 -20.85 6.12 -6.66
N GLU A 785 -20.35 6.02 -5.44
CA GLU A 785 -19.22 6.81 -4.91
C GLU A 785 -17.87 6.12 -5.17
N GLN A 786 -17.86 4.79 -5.32
CA GLN A 786 -16.63 4.02 -5.53
C GLN A 786 -16.77 2.95 -6.61
N ILE A 787 -15.85 2.96 -7.58
CA ILE A 787 -15.73 1.92 -8.63
C ILE A 787 -14.80 0.82 -8.14
N TYR A 788 -15.17 -0.45 -8.36
CA TYR A 788 -14.40 -1.63 -7.95
C TYR A 788 -14.14 -2.57 -9.12
N SER A 789 -12.87 -2.83 -9.46
CA SER A 789 -12.50 -3.84 -10.47
C SER A 789 -12.33 -5.21 -9.83
N PHE A 790 -12.62 -6.24 -10.61
CA PHE A 790 -12.26 -7.62 -10.27
C PHE A 790 -10.76 -7.84 -10.45
N GLY A 791 -10.17 -8.57 -9.50
CA GLY A 791 -8.74 -8.81 -9.44
C GLY A 791 -7.91 -7.57 -9.05
N ALA A 792 -6.80 -7.84 -8.35
CA ALA A 792 -5.77 -6.84 -8.11
C ALA A 792 -4.70 -6.83 -9.21
N ARG A 793 -4.79 -7.78 -10.17
CA ARG A 793 -3.87 -7.91 -11.32
C ARG A 793 -2.41 -8.10 -10.91
N SER A 794 -2.21 -8.67 -9.74
CA SER A 794 -0.92 -8.79 -9.06
C SER A 794 -0.79 -10.13 -8.35
N PHE A 795 0.40 -10.44 -7.87
CA PHE A 795 0.56 -11.30 -6.70
C PHE A 795 0.88 -10.47 -5.46
N THR A 796 0.49 -10.97 -4.29
CA THR A 796 0.70 -10.30 -3.00
C THR A 796 1.36 -11.23 -1.99
N ILE A 797 2.29 -10.70 -1.20
CA ILE A 797 2.84 -11.33 -0.01
C ILE A 797 2.18 -10.72 1.22
N TRP A 798 1.67 -11.58 2.09
CA TRP A 798 0.98 -11.23 3.33
C TRP A 798 1.73 -11.77 4.54
N ASP A 799 1.56 -11.13 5.69
CA ASP A 799 1.88 -11.77 6.96
C ASP A 799 0.75 -12.72 7.39
N ALA A 800 1.01 -13.53 8.40
CA ALA A 800 0.00 -14.46 8.94
C ALA A 800 -1.22 -13.80 9.61
N GLN A 801 -1.26 -12.46 9.69
CA GLN A 801 -2.38 -11.68 10.20
C GLN A 801 -3.20 -11.05 9.06
N GLY A 802 -2.84 -11.28 7.80
CA GLY A 802 -3.54 -10.73 6.64
C GLY A 802 -3.14 -9.30 6.30
N ASN A 803 -2.04 -8.78 6.86
CA ASN A 803 -1.52 -7.48 6.42
C ASN A 803 -0.67 -7.65 5.16
N VAL A 804 -0.81 -6.73 4.21
CA VAL A 804 0.05 -6.68 3.02
C VAL A 804 1.49 -6.38 3.46
N VAL A 805 2.40 -7.29 3.11
CA VAL A 805 3.85 -7.09 3.28
C VAL A 805 4.42 -6.47 2.00
N TRP A 806 3.97 -6.95 0.85
CA TRP A 806 4.37 -6.45 -0.47
C TRP A 806 3.36 -6.91 -1.54
N ASP A 807 2.94 -6.02 -2.45
CA ASP A 807 2.08 -6.35 -3.61
C ASP A 807 2.79 -5.97 -4.91
N SER A 808 2.74 -6.74 -5.99
CA SER A 808 3.48 -6.43 -7.24
C SER A 808 3.06 -5.17 -7.99
N GLY A 809 2.02 -4.44 -7.56
CA GLY A 809 1.57 -3.23 -8.22
C GLY A 809 1.17 -3.53 -9.67
N ASP A 810 1.64 -2.73 -10.61
CA ASP A 810 1.43 -2.96 -12.04
C ASP A 810 2.59 -3.70 -12.72
N GLU A 811 3.54 -4.27 -11.96
CA GLU A 811 4.75 -4.89 -12.52
C GLU A 811 4.44 -5.97 -13.55
N LEU A 812 3.42 -6.81 -13.31
CA LEU A 812 3.03 -7.87 -14.24
C LEU A 812 2.57 -7.29 -15.59
N GLU A 813 1.71 -6.27 -15.58
CA GLU A 813 1.28 -5.59 -16.82
C GLU A 813 2.47 -4.92 -17.53
N GLN A 814 3.35 -4.24 -16.79
CA GLN A 814 4.53 -3.59 -17.37
C GLN A 814 5.47 -4.59 -18.04
N ILE A 815 5.66 -5.76 -17.43
CA ILE A 815 6.49 -6.84 -17.99
C ILE A 815 5.84 -7.41 -19.26
N VAL A 816 4.54 -7.71 -19.22
CA VAL A 816 3.80 -8.21 -20.40
C VAL A 816 3.85 -7.19 -21.53
N ALA A 817 3.62 -5.90 -21.24
CA ALA A 817 3.68 -4.81 -22.21
C ALA A 817 5.06 -4.70 -22.88
N ALA A 818 6.14 -4.93 -22.11
CA ALA A 818 7.50 -4.90 -22.64
C ALA A 818 7.84 -6.15 -23.46
N ALA A 819 7.39 -7.34 -23.02
CA ALA A 819 7.73 -8.62 -23.61
C ALA A 819 6.90 -8.94 -24.87
N PHE A 820 5.59 -8.70 -24.81
CA PHE A 820 4.61 -9.04 -25.84
C PHE A 820 3.70 -7.85 -26.17
N PRO A 821 4.23 -6.71 -26.66
CA PRO A 821 3.44 -5.50 -26.89
C PRO A 821 2.34 -5.65 -27.95
N ASP A 822 2.50 -6.56 -28.91
CA ASP A 822 1.50 -6.80 -29.96
C ASP A 822 0.41 -7.78 -29.51
N ASP A 823 0.58 -8.43 -28.36
CA ASP A 823 -0.30 -9.45 -27.78
C ASP A 823 -0.63 -9.14 -26.31
N PHE A 824 -0.41 -7.90 -25.87
CA PHE A 824 -0.61 -7.45 -24.49
C PHE A 824 -2.04 -7.76 -24.02
N ASN A 825 -2.18 -8.32 -22.81
CA ASN A 825 -3.47 -8.71 -22.21
C ASN A 825 -4.38 -9.49 -23.18
N ALA A 826 -3.81 -10.42 -23.96
CA ALA A 826 -4.56 -11.32 -24.82
C ALA A 826 -5.50 -12.23 -24.01
N ASN A 827 -6.62 -12.63 -24.61
CA ASN A 827 -7.71 -13.38 -23.96
C ASN A 827 -7.54 -14.90 -23.88
N GLY A 828 -6.34 -15.42 -24.07
CA GLY A 828 -6.10 -16.86 -24.24
C GLY A 828 -6.01 -17.30 -25.71
N GLU A 829 -6.50 -16.51 -26.67
CA GLU A 829 -6.28 -16.73 -28.11
C GLU A 829 -5.17 -15.83 -28.69
N ASN A 830 -4.61 -16.19 -29.86
CA ASN A 830 -3.68 -15.33 -30.59
C ASN A 830 -4.45 -14.25 -31.37
N ASP A 831 -3.79 -13.13 -31.70
CA ASP A 831 -4.39 -11.97 -32.40
C ASP A 831 -5.50 -11.24 -31.60
N THR A 832 -5.50 -11.35 -30.27
CA THR A 832 -6.50 -10.73 -29.36
C THR A 832 -5.89 -9.67 -28.44
N PHE A 833 -4.96 -8.86 -29.00
CA PHE A 833 -4.39 -7.70 -28.32
C PHE A 833 -5.46 -6.94 -27.53
N ASP A 834 -5.17 -6.72 -26.25
CA ASP A 834 -5.87 -5.80 -25.34
C ASP A 834 -7.28 -6.26 -24.92
N GLU A 835 -7.68 -7.50 -25.22
CA GLU A 835 -9.02 -8.00 -24.94
C GLU A 835 -9.28 -8.37 -23.47
N ARG A 836 -8.26 -8.33 -22.59
CA ARG A 836 -8.41 -8.50 -21.13
C ARG A 836 -8.15 -7.23 -20.32
N SER A 837 -7.75 -6.13 -20.95
CA SER A 837 -7.51 -4.85 -20.24
C SER A 837 -8.78 -4.26 -19.64
N ASP A 838 -9.94 -4.45 -20.26
CA ASP A 838 -11.23 -4.05 -19.67
C ASP A 838 -11.75 -5.01 -18.59
N ASP A 839 -10.95 -6.01 -18.20
CA ASP A 839 -11.34 -7.06 -17.26
C ASP A 839 -10.29 -7.30 -16.15
N LYS A 840 -9.60 -8.45 -16.17
CA LYS A 840 -8.64 -8.89 -15.14
C LYS A 840 -7.17 -8.72 -15.57
N GLY A 841 -6.91 -8.21 -16.77
CA GLY A 841 -5.57 -7.85 -17.28
C GLY A 841 -4.63 -9.06 -17.46
N PRO A 842 -3.54 -9.18 -16.68
CA PRO A 842 -2.56 -10.27 -16.81
C PRO A 842 -2.98 -11.59 -16.14
N GLU A 843 -4.01 -11.59 -15.26
CA GLU A 843 -4.60 -12.79 -14.64
C GLU A 843 -3.60 -13.75 -13.98
N PRO A 844 -2.96 -13.33 -12.88
CA PRO A 844 -2.14 -14.22 -12.07
C PRO A 844 -3.03 -15.24 -11.34
N GLU A 845 -2.98 -16.49 -11.80
CA GLU A 845 -3.86 -17.58 -11.39
C GLU A 845 -3.15 -18.52 -10.41
N ALA A 846 -2.07 -19.12 -10.87
CA ALA A 846 -1.35 -20.13 -10.11
C ALA A 846 -0.15 -19.57 -9.35
N VAL A 847 0.15 -20.11 -8.17
CA VAL A 847 1.44 -19.87 -7.49
C VAL A 847 2.04 -21.15 -6.91
N THR A 848 3.34 -21.36 -7.13
CA THR A 848 4.12 -22.39 -6.42
C THR A 848 5.48 -21.85 -5.97
N LEU A 849 6.02 -22.43 -4.90
CA LEU A 849 7.28 -22.00 -4.28
C LEU A 849 8.36 -23.06 -4.43
N ALA A 850 9.61 -22.61 -4.58
CA ALA A 850 10.79 -23.47 -4.57
C ALA A 850 11.92 -22.88 -3.75
N VAL A 851 12.68 -23.72 -3.06
CA VAL A 851 13.96 -23.34 -2.45
C VAL A 851 15.10 -23.84 -3.33
N LEU A 852 15.84 -22.92 -3.92
CA LEU A 852 16.96 -23.18 -4.81
C LEU A 852 18.22 -22.49 -4.26
N ASP A 853 19.26 -23.27 -3.96
CA ASP A 853 20.52 -22.78 -3.39
C ASP A 853 20.37 -21.87 -2.15
N GLY A 854 19.35 -22.15 -1.33
CA GLY A 854 19.06 -21.41 -0.09
C GLY A 854 18.28 -20.11 -0.28
N ARG A 855 17.82 -19.82 -1.50
CA ARG A 855 16.92 -18.72 -1.83
C ARG A 855 15.53 -19.26 -2.15
N THR A 856 14.49 -18.53 -1.79
CA THR A 856 13.10 -18.90 -2.08
C THR A 856 12.64 -18.18 -3.34
N TYR A 857 12.09 -18.92 -4.29
CA TYR A 857 11.54 -18.39 -5.53
C TYR A 857 10.06 -18.70 -5.63
N ALA A 858 9.29 -17.74 -6.12
CA ALA A 858 7.90 -17.90 -6.51
C ALA A 858 7.79 -18.02 -8.03
N PHE A 859 6.99 -18.99 -8.48
CA PHE A 859 6.56 -19.16 -9.85
C PHE A 859 5.08 -18.83 -9.92
N ILE A 860 4.71 -17.85 -10.75
CA ILE A 860 3.34 -17.35 -10.85
C ILE A 860 2.86 -17.58 -12.28
N GLY A 861 1.78 -18.36 -12.45
CA GLY A 861 1.16 -18.64 -13.74
C GLY A 861 0.23 -17.48 -14.14
N LEU A 862 0.29 -17.07 -15.40
CA LEU A 862 -0.63 -16.07 -15.96
C LEU A 862 -1.62 -16.76 -16.91
N GLU A 863 -2.90 -16.81 -16.57
CA GLU A 863 -3.90 -17.62 -17.28
C GLU A 863 -4.02 -17.19 -18.77
N ARG A 864 -4.54 -16.00 -19.04
CA ARG A 864 -4.92 -15.63 -20.42
C ARG A 864 -3.73 -15.35 -21.33
N ILE A 865 -2.87 -14.42 -20.95
CA ILE A 865 -1.66 -14.11 -21.73
C ILE A 865 -0.71 -15.32 -21.80
N GLY A 866 -0.75 -16.18 -20.78
CA GLY A 866 0.07 -17.38 -20.68
C GLY A 866 1.43 -17.13 -20.05
N GLY A 867 2.12 -18.23 -19.74
CA GLY A 867 3.49 -18.22 -19.24
C GLY A 867 3.63 -18.08 -17.73
N VAL A 868 4.86 -18.16 -17.26
CA VAL A 868 5.22 -18.19 -15.84
C VAL A 868 6.18 -17.06 -15.52
N MET A 869 5.81 -16.23 -14.56
CA MET A 869 6.65 -15.20 -13.95
C MET A 869 7.48 -15.80 -12.82
N ILE A 870 8.73 -15.39 -12.68
CA ILE A 870 9.65 -15.88 -11.65
C ILE A 870 10.11 -14.71 -10.79
N TYR A 871 9.91 -14.83 -9.49
CA TYR A 871 10.37 -13.85 -8.50
C TYR A 871 11.25 -14.53 -7.45
N ASP A 872 12.34 -13.89 -7.04
CA ASP A 872 13.02 -14.22 -5.80
C ASP A 872 12.27 -13.54 -4.65
N VAL A 873 11.73 -14.34 -3.74
CA VAL A 873 10.95 -13.91 -2.57
C VAL A 873 11.66 -14.27 -1.27
N THR A 874 12.99 -14.44 -1.32
CA THR A 874 13.81 -14.73 -0.13
C THR A 874 13.64 -13.64 0.92
N ASP A 875 13.60 -12.37 0.48
CA ASP A 875 13.15 -11.26 1.31
C ASP A 875 11.69 -10.93 0.94
N PRO A 876 10.71 -11.25 1.82
CA PRO A 876 9.29 -11.03 1.55
C PRO A 876 8.93 -9.54 1.42
N ARG A 877 9.80 -8.63 1.87
CA ARG A 877 9.59 -7.17 1.78
C ARG A 877 10.21 -6.55 0.54
N ALA A 878 11.10 -7.27 -0.14
CA ALA A 878 11.76 -6.81 -1.35
C ALA A 878 11.91 -7.94 -2.40
N PRO A 879 10.79 -8.54 -2.87
CA PRO A 879 10.82 -9.45 -4.01
C PRO A 879 11.54 -8.88 -5.22
N GLN A 880 12.25 -9.74 -5.95
CA GLN A 880 12.98 -9.35 -7.16
C GLN A 880 12.48 -10.15 -8.35
N PHE A 881 12.00 -9.45 -9.39
CA PHE A 881 11.70 -10.08 -10.67
C PHE A 881 12.97 -10.72 -11.27
N ILE A 882 12.84 -11.97 -11.72
CA ILE A 882 13.94 -12.75 -12.29
C ILE A 882 13.76 -12.94 -13.80
N ASP A 883 12.62 -13.49 -14.22
CA ASP A 883 12.33 -13.77 -15.62
C ASP A 883 10.83 -13.96 -15.86
N TYR A 884 10.40 -13.84 -17.11
CA TYR A 884 9.06 -14.17 -17.58
C TYR A 884 9.16 -15.11 -18.77
N VAL A 885 8.69 -16.35 -18.61
CA VAL A 885 8.82 -17.39 -19.63
C VAL A 885 7.44 -17.76 -20.15
N ASN A 886 7.17 -17.36 -21.39
CA ASN A 886 5.97 -17.73 -22.13
C ASN A 886 6.38 -18.49 -23.40
N PRO A 887 6.17 -19.82 -23.48
CA PRO A 887 6.58 -20.62 -24.63
C PRO A 887 5.62 -20.54 -25.82
N ARG A 888 4.50 -19.81 -25.68
CA ARG A 888 3.47 -19.64 -26.70
C ARG A 888 4.00 -18.97 -27.98
N ASP A 889 3.69 -19.55 -29.14
CA ASP A 889 3.97 -18.96 -30.45
C ASP A 889 2.77 -18.11 -30.91
N PHE A 890 2.85 -16.81 -30.66
CA PHE A 890 1.83 -15.84 -31.07
C PHE A 890 1.70 -15.66 -32.60
N THR A 891 2.58 -16.27 -33.41
CA THR A 891 2.58 -16.09 -34.88
C THR A 891 1.76 -17.14 -35.66
N VAL A 892 1.20 -18.12 -34.96
CA VAL A 892 0.39 -19.20 -35.52
C VAL A 892 -1.05 -19.13 -35.02
N ALA A 893 -1.92 -20.05 -35.47
CA ALA A 893 -3.27 -20.15 -34.91
C ALA A 893 -3.21 -20.66 -33.47
N SER A 894 -4.16 -20.25 -32.61
CA SER A 894 -4.18 -20.57 -31.18
C SER A 894 -4.01 -22.06 -30.89
N GLU A 895 -4.67 -22.93 -31.68
CA GLU A 895 -4.60 -24.39 -31.51
C GLU A 895 -3.24 -25.00 -31.85
N ALA A 896 -2.34 -24.22 -32.43
CA ALA A 896 -0.96 -24.61 -32.76
C ALA A 896 0.08 -23.77 -32.00
N ALA A 897 -0.35 -22.86 -31.12
CA ALA A 897 0.51 -21.91 -30.43
C ALA A 897 1.34 -22.57 -29.31
N GLY A 898 0.96 -23.77 -28.87
CA GLY A 898 1.58 -24.44 -27.73
C GLY A 898 0.85 -24.10 -26.44
N ASP A 899 1.61 -23.94 -25.36
CA ASP A 899 1.07 -23.80 -24.00
C ASP A 899 0.34 -22.47 -23.80
N SER A 900 -0.84 -22.52 -23.18
CA SER A 900 -1.69 -21.36 -22.85
C SER A 900 -2.60 -21.70 -21.66
N ALA A 901 -2.85 -20.72 -20.79
CA ALA A 901 -3.56 -20.88 -19.52
C ALA A 901 -2.91 -21.81 -18.50
N PRO A 902 -1.68 -21.49 -18.01
CA PRO A 902 -1.13 -22.14 -16.82
C PRO A 902 -2.09 -22.07 -15.63
N GLU A 903 -2.53 -23.24 -15.19
CA GLU A 903 -3.53 -23.44 -14.14
C GLU A 903 -2.90 -24.14 -12.93
N GLY A 904 -2.32 -25.32 -13.15
CA GLY A 904 -1.60 -26.08 -12.12
C GLY A 904 -0.08 -25.95 -12.26
N LEU A 905 0.59 -25.61 -11.15
CA LEU A 905 2.05 -25.59 -11.07
C LEU A 905 2.59 -26.59 -10.03
N LYS A 906 3.48 -27.50 -10.45
CA LYS A 906 4.18 -28.43 -9.54
C LYS A 906 5.70 -28.33 -9.68
N PHE A 907 6.34 -27.77 -8.66
CA PHE A 907 7.80 -27.84 -8.53
C PHE A 907 8.26 -29.23 -8.07
N ILE A 908 9.36 -29.72 -8.65
CA ILE A 908 10.01 -30.98 -8.28
C ILE A 908 11.49 -30.70 -7.93
N PRO A 909 11.92 -30.97 -6.68
CA PRO A 909 13.30 -30.75 -6.28
C PRO A 909 14.27 -31.72 -6.98
N ALA A 910 15.54 -31.33 -7.04
CA ALA A 910 16.55 -32.04 -7.81
C ALA A 910 16.77 -33.50 -7.38
N ASP A 911 16.57 -33.82 -6.10
CA ASP A 911 16.74 -35.17 -5.54
C ASP A 911 15.53 -36.10 -5.76
N GLU A 912 14.40 -35.55 -6.18
CA GLU A 912 13.18 -36.27 -6.57
C GLU A 912 12.98 -36.33 -8.10
N SER A 913 13.76 -35.55 -8.83
CA SER A 913 13.68 -35.42 -10.28
C SER A 913 14.38 -36.56 -11.03
N PRO A 914 13.81 -37.03 -12.16
CA PRO A 914 14.46 -37.99 -13.06
C PRO A 914 15.77 -37.49 -13.69
N THR A 915 15.98 -36.17 -13.78
CA THR A 915 17.20 -35.59 -14.39
C THR A 915 18.33 -35.37 -13.39
N GLY A 916 18.02 -35.40 -12.08
CA GLY A 916 18.91 -34.96 -11.02
C GLY A 916 19.07 -33.43 -10.91
N GLY A 917 18.30 -32.67 -11.69
CA GLY A 917 18.13 -31.21 -11.57
C GLY A 917 16.66 -30.87 -11.32
N PRO A 918 16.35 -29.68 -10.76
CA PRO A 918 14.97 -29.34 -10.42
C PRO A 918 14.12 -29.14 -11.68
N LEU A 919 12.82 -29.46 -11.57
CA LEU A 919 11.84 -29.34 -12.65
C LEU A 919 10.64 -28.53 -12.18
N LEU A 920 9.92 -27.94 -13.14
CA LEU A 920 8.59 -27.37 -12.95
C LEU A 920 7.65 -28.04 -13.96
N ILE A 921 6.54 -28.60 -13.49
CA ILE A 921 5.45 -29.07 -14.34
C ILE A 921 4.36 -28.01 -14.36
N VAL A 922 3.93 -27.64 -15.55
CA VAL A 922 2.86 -26.68 -15.80
C VAL A 922 1.75 -27.40 -16.54
N ALA A 923 0.56 -27.42 -15.94
CA ALA A 923 -0.68 -27.84 -16.60
C ALA A 923 -1.35 -26.59 -17.17
N ASN A 924 -1.72 -26.66 -18.45
CA ASN A 924 -2.20 -25.54 -19.23
C ASN A 924 -3.62 -25.85 -19.72
N GLU A 925 -4.61 -25.22 -19.11
CA GLU A 925 -6.01 -25.61 -19.15
C GLU A 925 -6.63 -25.36 -20.53
N PHE A 926 -6.63 -24.12 -20.99
CA PHE A 926 -7.10 -23.73 -22.33
C PHE A 926 -6.46 -24.51 -23.49
N SER A 927 -5.15 -24.74 -23.43
CA SER A 927 -4.43 -25.51 -24.47
C SER A 927 -4.55 -27.04 -24.31
N GLY A 928 -4.98 -27.51 -23.14
CA GLY A 928 -5.00 -28.92 -22.74
C GLY A 928 -3.65 -29.61 -22.79
N THR A 929 -2.58 -28.87 -22.48
CA THR A 929 -1.20 -29.37 -22.50
C THR A 929 -0.59 -29.47 -21.11
N THR A 930 0.37 -30.37 -20.94
CA THR A 930 1.19 -30.46 -19.73
C THR A 930 2.66 -30.40 -20.11
N THR A 931 3.35 -29.34 -19.71
CA THR A 931 4.75 -29.09 -20.07
C THR A 931 5.67 -29.25 -18.88
N VAL A 932 6.79 -29.92 -19.10
CA VAL A 932 7.86 -30.07 -18.10
C VAL A 932 9.02 -29.15 -18.47
N PHE A 933 9.40 -28.28 -17.54
CA PHE A 933 10.52 -27.35 -17.65
C PHE A 933 11.69 -27.83 -16.79
N SER A 934 12.93 -27.63 -17.27
CA SER A 934 14.08 -27.58 -16.36
C SER A 934 14.12 -26.24 -15.65
N VAL A 935 14.51 -26.27 -14.37
CA VAL A 935 14.78 -25.10 -13.56
C VAL A 935 16.29 -25.03 -13.37
N ASP A 936 16.95 -24.13 -14.08
CA ASP A 936 18.41 -24.02 -14.05
C ASP A 936 18.83 -22.77 -13.25
N VAL A 937 19.72 -22.93 -12.27
CA VAL A 937 20.28 -21.83 -11.47
C VAL A 937 21.61 -21.41 -12.08
N ALA A 938 21.80 -20.11 -12.29
CA ALA A 938 23.05 -19.57 -12.80
C ALA A 938 24.20 -19.88 -11.82
N THR A 939 25.26 -20.54 -12.31
CA THR A 939 26.46 -20.74 -11.49
C THR A 939 27.23 -19.43 -11.39
N GLU A 940 27.37 -18.89 -10.17
CA GLU A 940 28.21 -17.70 -9.88
C GLU A 940 29.69 -17.86 -10.30
#